data_AF-A0A507CM01-F1
#
_entry.id   AF-A0A507CM01-F1
#
_cell.length_a   1.000
_cell.length_b   1.000
_cell.length_c   1.000
_cell.angle_alpha   90.00
_cell.angle_beta   90.00
_cell.angle_gamma   90.00
#
_symmetry.space_group_name_H-M   'P 1'
#
loop_
_entity.id
_entity.type
_entity.pdbx_description
1 polymer ?
#
loop_
_entity_poly.entity_id
_entity_poly.type
_entity_poly.pdbx_seq_one_letter_code
_entity_poly.pdbx_strand_id
1 'polypeptide(L)'
;MWAAAASGNAASAPKKDKAPWFHAGDHEQCPLCQTSGFLDKKLVVKVSPCGHRLCENCIRKLYPTAGTTVRCPTEGCRRILRRSDFVGRLFEDVYVVNEVTIRKKLQYDLTPEDFDGDASRYDEYLEKIEDWVYNIVNQVDVEMTEEEIAKFNREFADKIKKEKERAKEEAKEVALMEELIRRRRERMREQSLRELEEKEHIRKNEKEELLKKLAHSKDQESKSIIAEIRTARAHRPKILSSKLNLDESDMIQMKTDESYEVEDSFDHIYVIPDIAIPESLYQGDNVLDLVRISPRARQGGFSLSHYVTRAYREASELWVGLRLLSGSTRLRPLLDGHPSLFEYLQNGMRDYPMFGCRGQDVEILQIPKEFHQAILDGIHRAKRQITLASLYIGSEQSDIVSALQHSLKTKPDLKVHILLDALRGTRDTPSSLSLLSPLLDSKQCRLSFFQPPSANTVLRYILPSRFNEILGLQHMKCYLFDDDVIISGANLSTDYFTNRQDRYVLFKSSHLSAYFDDLISTVGDASYHPVPLSTTVVLDTRNTNSVAQLLQDFVKRWSHKVMADYRDDTVLIPTIQLGVSGIRQDEGIVQDLLENTSSNTSDGRIGEVFLSSAYFNLPPQYCRMMVHSNCVNGTQFKLLTSAPEANGFFNSKGISRFLPHAYTYLESRFLRMARLTRNGGTQVHESDGIAIEEYSRPGWTFHGKGIWCYAPGEPVPHTTIIGSSNFGVRSLKRDMEAQVTILTCNRDLQEKMHQNLNFLRSYATPVDESILTSESRRAHWLTKFTALVCRDML
;
A
#
# COMPACT_ATOMS: atom_id res chain seq x y z
N MET A 1 29.83 23.52 37.03
CA MET A 1 29.23 23.90 38.33
C MET A 1 27.71 23.62 38.33
N TRP A 2 27.28 22.41 37.93
CA TRP A 2 25.85 22.04 37.80
C TRP A 2 25.55 20.78 38.63
N ALA A 3 25.67 20.94 39.95
CA ALA A 3 25.26 19.94 40.92
C ALA A 3 24.57 20.67 42.07
N ALA A 4 23.25 20.85 41.98
CA ALA A 4 22.32 20.93 43.11
C ALA A 4 20.94 21.40 42.63
N ALA A 5 19.91 20.71 43.12
CA ALA A 5 18.52 21.14 43.32
C ALA A 5 17.48 20.26 42.60
N ALA A 6 17.11 19.16 43.27
CA ALA A 6 15.73 18.63 43.33
C ALA A 6 15.74 17.31 44.14
N SER A 7 15.85 17.43 45.46
CA SER A 7 15.45 16.37 46.39
C SER A 7 13.91 16.31 46.41
N GLY A 8 13.34 15.22 45.92
CA GLY A 8 11.90 14.98 45.92
C GLY A 8 11.37 14.45 47.25
N ASN A 9 10.14 14.84 47.59
CA ASN A 9 9.27 14.05 48.44
C ASN A 9 8.69 12.91 47.59
N ALA A 10 8.86 11.68 48.08
CA ALA A 10 8.45 10.46 47.44
C ALA A 10 6.93 10.28 47.48
N ALA A 11 6.31 10.23 46.31
CA ALA A 11 5.02 9.60 46.12
C ALA A 11 5.20 8.48 45.09
N SER A 12 4.78 7.27 45.48
CA SER A 12 4.88 6.02 44.73
C SER A 12 4.39 6.14 43.29
N ALA A 13 5.27 5.92 42.32
CA ALA A 13 4.91 5.84 40.91
C ALA A 13 4.12 4.55 40.61
N PRO A 14 3.04 4.61 39.81
CA PRO A 14 2.31 3.42 39.36
C PRO A 14 3.17 2.60 38.40
N LYS A 15 3.02 1.27 38.44
CA LYS A 15 3.72 0.32 37.58
C LYS A 15 3.36 0.61 36.11
N LYS A 16 4.34 1.11 35.34
CA LYS A 16 4.21 1.28 33.88
C LYS A 16 4.07 -0.09 33.21
N ASP A 17 2.97 -0.30 32.51
CA ASP A 17 2.86 -1.34 31.49
C ASP A 17 3.93 -1.11 30.41
N LYS A 18 4.57 -2.21 29.99
CA LYS A 18 5.75 -2.19 29.12
C LYS A 18 5.34 -1.79 27.69
N ALA A 19 5.86 -0.67 27.20
CA ALA A 19 5.86 -0.36 25.77
C ALA A 19 6.60 -1.48 24.98
N PRO A 20 6.26 -1.73 23.70
CA PRO A 20 6.94 -2.74 22.89
C PRO A 20 8.37 -2.27 22.62
N TRP A 21 9.35 -2.92 23.26
CA TRP A 21 10.77 -2.61 23.05
C TRP A 21 11.26 -3.37 21.81
N PHE A 22 11.96 -2.68 20.91
CA PHE A 22 12.64 -3.34 19.80
C PHE A 22 13.74 -4.28 20.32
N HIS A 23 13.72 -5.52 19.83
CA HIS A 23 14.76 -6.51 20.09
C HIS A 23 16.00 -6.24 19.24
N ALA A 24 17.17 -6.67 19.72
CA ALA A 24 18.42 -6.51 18.99
C ALA A 24 18.40 -7.31 17.68
N GLY A 25 18.84 -6.71 16.57
CA GLY A 25 19.00 -7.41 15.29
C GLY A 25 20.11 -8.48 15.32
N ASP A 26 20.11 -9.40 14.36
CA ASP A 26 21.03 -10.55 14.35
C ASP A 26 22.53 -10.17 14.38
N HIS A 27 22.88 -8.98 13.87
CA HIS A 27 24.25 -8.45 13.85
C HIS A 27 24.59 -7.53 15.03
N GLU A 28 23.65 -7.25 15.95
CA GLU A 28 23.86 -6.32 17.05
C GLU A 28 24.43 -7.02 18.28
N GLN A 29 25.61 -6.59 18.74
CA GLN A 29 26.29 -7.13 19.92
C GLN A 29 26.44 -6.09 21.04
N CYS A 30 26.24 -6.53 22.27
CA CYS A 30 26.58 -5.71 23.45
C CYS A 30 28.10 -5.66 23.62
N PRO A 31 28.75 -4.49 23.68
CA PRO A 31 30.21 -4.38 23.78
C PRO A 31 30.79 -4.92 25.10
N LEU A 32 29.96 -5.13 26.14
CA LEU A 32 30.40 -5.64 27.45
C LEU A 32 30.25 -7.15 27.62
N CYS A 33 29.16 -7.73 27.14
CA CYS A 33 28.91 -9.17 27.29
C CYS A 33 29.01 -9.95 25.98
N GLN A 34 29.25 -9.24 24.86
CA GLN A 34 29.39 -9.77 23.49
C GLN A 34 28.23 -10.63 23.00
N THR A 35 27.13 -10.69 23.75
CA THR A 35 25.91 -11.40 23.38
C THR A 35 25.26 -10.69 22.20
N SER A 36 24.98 -11.44 21.14
CA SER A 36 24.31 -10.97 19.92
C SER A 36 22.80 -11.20 19.98
N GLY A 37 22.04 -10.41 19.22
CA GLY A 37 20.62 -10.66 18.97
C GLY A 37 20.32 -12.03 18.33
N PHE A 38 21.30 -12.60 17.61
CA PHE A 38 21.22 -13.95 17.06
C PHE A 38 21.12 -15.05 18.13
N LEU A 39 21.84 -14.91 19.25
CA LEU A 39 21.85 -15.89 20.34
C LEU A 39 20.66 -15.73 21.29
N ASP A 40 20.19 -14.50 21.49
CA ASP A 40 19.02 -14.22 22.33
C ASP A 40 18.11 -13.20 21.62
N LYS A 41 17.08 -13.71 20.94
CA LYS A 41 16.06 -12.88 20.27
C LYS A 41 15.26 -12.00 21.24
N LYS A 42 15.36 -12.20 22.56
CA LYS A 42 14.73 -11.34 23.58
C LYS A 42 15.67 -10.25 24.10
N LEU A 43 16.91 -10.18 23.63
CA LEU A 43 17.89 -9.19 24.06
C LEU A 43 17.42 -7.77 23.69
N VAL A 44 17.27 -6.90 24.70
CA VAL A 44 16.95 -5.49 24.50
C VAL A 44 18.21 -4.66 24.70
N VAL A 45 18.62 -3.95 23.66
CA VAL A 45 19.76 -3.01 23.69
C VAL A 45 19.24 -1.59 23.87
N LYS A 46 19.84 -0.84 24.79
CA LYS A 46 19.52 0.58 25.05
C LYS A 46 20.71 1.46 24.72
N VAL A 47 20.42 2.72 24.42
CA VAL A 47 21.41 3.72 24.02
C VAL A 47 21.51 4.78 25.11
N SER A 48 22.74 5.15 25.44
CA SER A 48 23.04 6.24 26.37
C SER A 48 23.19 7.58 25.63
N PRO A 49 23.12 8.74 26.32
CA PRO A 49 23.32 10.06 25.70
C PRO A 49 24.72 10.30 25.13
N CYS A 50 25.66 9.38 25.38
CA CYS A 50 26.97 9.38 24.72
C CYS A 50 27.02 8.53 23.44
N GLY A 51 25.87 8.02 22.97
CA GLY A 51 25.75 7.19 21.76
C GLY A 51 26.16 5.72 21.94
N HIS A 52 26.67 5.34 23.11
CA HIS A 52 27.11 3.97 23.36
C HIS A 52 25.96 3.03 23.74
N ARG A 53 26.03 1.81 23.21
CA ARG A 53 25.00 0.77 23.27
C ARG A 53 25.32 -0.22 24.38
N LEU A 54 24.33 -0.54 25.23
CA LEU A 54 24.46 -1.56 26.28
C LEU A 54 23.17 -2.37 26.39
N CYS A 55 23.29 -3.69 26.61
CA CYS A 55 22.11 -4.53 26.85
C CYS A 55 21.50 -4.27 28.24
N GLU A 56 20.20 -4.51 28.37
CA GLU A 56 19.47 -4.25 29.62
C GLU A 56 20.07 -5.01 30.83
N ASN A 57 20.59 -6.22 30.63
CA ASN A 57 21.22 -6.99 31.69
C ASN A 57 22.55 -6.38 32.17
N CYS A 58 23.38 -5.88 31.25
CA CYS A 58 24.60 -5.14 31.59
C CYS A 58 24.29 -3.82 32.29
N ILE A 59 23.25 -3.09 31.85
CA ILE A 59 22.81 -1.86 32.50
C ILE A 59 22.31 -2.14 33.92
N ARG A 60 21.54 -3.22 34.13
CA ARG A 60 21.07 -3.62 35.46
C ARG A 60 22.21 -3.99 36.41
N LYS A 61 23.28 -4.62 35.90
CA LYS A 61 24.46 -4.99 36.68
C LYS A 61 25.34 -3.78 37.03
N LEU A 62 25.57 -2.87 36.08
CA LEU A 62 26.39 -1.68 36.28
C LEU A 62 25.68 -0.55 37.04
N TYR A 63 24.35 -0.49 36.95
CA TYR A 63 23.52 0.51 37.63
C TYR A 63 22.44 -0.18 38.49
N PRO A 64 22.82 -0.80 39.62
CA PRO A 64 21.89 -1.56 40.47
C PRO A 64 20.81 -0.65 41.08
N THR A 65 21.17 0.56 41.49
CA THR A 65 20.29 1.51 42.17
C THR A 65 20.06 2.75 41.29
N ALA A 66 18.85 3.33 41.32
CA ALA A 66 18.47 4.47 40.46
C ALA A 66 19.35 5.74 40.65
N GLY A 67 20.08 5.83 41.77
CA GLY A 67 21.00 6.95 42.06
C GLY A 67 22.48 6.68 41.73
N THR A 68 22.86 5.47 41.32
CA THR A 68 24.28 5.13 41.06
C THR A 68 24.75 5.81 39.78
N THR A 69 25.81 6.61 39.88
CA THR A 69 26.48 7.26 38.75
C THR A 69 27.78 6.52 38.43
N VAL A 70 27.89 5.98 37.22
CA VAL A 70 29.07 5.21 36.78
C VAL A 70 29.54 5.77 35.45
N ARG A 71 30.85 5.83 35.25
CA ARG A 71 31.45 6.24 33.97
C ARG A 71 31.06 5.27 32.86
N CYS A 72 30.86 5.79 31.66
CA CYS A 72 30.61 4.98 30.49
C CYS A 72 31.72 3.93 30.33
N PRO A 73 31.39 2.64 30.19
CA PRO A 73 32.38 1.56 30.18
C PRO A 73 32.99 1.31 28.80
N THR A 74 32.68 2.13 27.79
CA THR A 74 33.27 2.02 26.44
C THR A 74 34.62 2.74 26.41
N GLU A 75 35.63 2.09 25.81
CA GLU A 75 36.98 2.64 25.73
C GLU A 75 36.99 4.02 25.04
N GLY A 76 37.60 5.01 25.69
CA GLY A 76 37.65 6.40 25.23
C GLY A 76 36.53 7.33 25.72
N CYS A 77 35.44 6.81 26.30
CA CYS A 77 34.33 7.65 26.79
C CYS A 77 34.45 8.00 28.29
N ARG A 78 34.53 9.29 28.65
CA ARG A 78 34.67 9.75 30.05
C ARG A 78 33.36 10.28 30.68
N ARG A 79 32.22 10.17 30.00
CA ARG A 79 30.92 10.69 30.49
C ARG A 79 30.38 9.85 31.65
N ILE A 80 29.85 10.53 32.67
CA ILE A 80 29.20 9.91 33.84
C ILE A 80 27.72 9.72 33.51
N LEU A 81 27.21 8.50 33.70
CA LEU A 81 25.84 8.12 33.32
C LEU A 81 25.06 7.58 34.53
N ARG A 82 23.73 7.66 34.46
CA ARG A 82 22.77 7.04 35.38
C ARG A 82 21.88 6.05 34.65
N ARG A 83 21.22 5.16 35.40
CA ARG A 83 20.27 4.18 34.82
C ARG A 83 19.13 4.82 34.04
N SER A 84 18.66 5.99 34.48
CA SER A 84 17.59 6.76 33.84
C SER A 84 17.96 7.31 32.47
N ASP A 85 19.26 7.41 32.18
CA ASP A 85 19.76 8.08 30.98
C ASP A 85 19.72 7.16 29.75
N PHE A 86 19.55 5.85 29.97
CA PHE A 86 19.42 4.86 28.91
C PHE A 86 17.99 4.82 28.36
N VAL A 87 17.83 5.23 27.10
CA VAL A 87 16.54 5.27 26.42
C VAL A 87 16.36 4.01 25.56
N GLY A 88 15.14 3.48 25.54
CA GLY A 88 14.78 2.34 24.69
C GLY A 88 14.61 2.75 23.23
N ARG A 89 14.94 1.84 22.32
CA ARG A 89 14.92 2.05 20.87
C ARG A 89 13.47 2.22 20.39
N LEU A 90 13.20 3.28 19.63
CA LEU A 90 12.02 3.44 18.75
C LEU A 90 12.42 3.45 17.26
N PHE A 91 13.72 3.63 16.95
CA PHE A 91 14.26 3.81 15.60
C PHE A 91 15.59 3.07 15.43
N GLU A 92 15.96 2.72 14.20
CA GLU A 92 17.17 1.95 13.90
C GLU A 92 18.48 2.74 14.15
N ASP A 93 18.44 4.07 13.97
CA ASP A 93 19.60 4.95 14.00
C ASP A 93 19.79 5.66 15.37
N VAL A 94 21.00 5.56 15.92
CA VAL A 94 21.43 6.18 17.19
C VAL A 94 21.45 7.70 17.08
N TYR A 95 21.79 8.24 15.91
CA TYR A 95 21.82 9.68 15.66
C TYR A 95 20.42 10.28 15.85
N VAL A 96 19.41 9.66 15.25
CA VAL A 96 18.00 10.08 15.31
C VAL A 96 17.47 10.01 16.75
N VAL A 97 17.84 8.98 17.51
CA VAL A 97 17.44 8.87 18.92
C VAL A 97 18.05 9.98 19.77
N ASN A 98 19.32 10.32 19.56
CA ASN A 98 19.98 11.42 20.26
C ASN A 98 19.39 12.78 19.86
N GLU A 99 19.18 13.04 18.56
CA GLU A 99 18.55 14.25 18.05
C GLU A 99 17.14 14.44 18.63
N VAL A 100 16.28 13.42 18.57
CA VAL A 100 14.91 13.50 19.12
C VAL A 100 14.92 13.74 20.63
N THR A 101 15.89 13.18 21.35
CA THR A 101 16.02 13.38 22.80
C THR A 101 16.46 14.81 23.14
N ILE A 102 17.38 15.37 22.35
CA ILE A 102 17.86 16.76 22.51
C ILE A 102 16.77 17.74 22.10
N ARG A 103 16.10 17.51 20.97
CA ARG A 103 14.96 18.32 20.50
C ARG A 103 13.84 18.35 21.53
N LYS A 104 13.47 17.23 22.14
CA LYS A 104 12.47 17.20 23.23
C LYS A 104 12.86 18.00 24.47
N LYS A 105 14.16 18.25 24.71
CA LYS A 105 14.62 19.07 25.83
C LYS A 105 14.65 20.56 25.50
N LEU A 106 14.87 20.91 24.23
CA LEU A 106 15.01 22.29 23.73
C LEU A 106 13.75 22.82 23.05
N GLN A 107 12.74 21.97 22.84
CA GLN A 107 11.46 22.34 22.29
C GLN A 107 10.60 23.00 23.37
N TYR A 108 10.44 24.31 23.27
CA TYR A 108 9.46 25.08 24.02
C TYR A 108 8.30 25.42 23.09
N ASP A 109 7.07 25.11 23.50
CA ASP A 109 5.84 25.39 22.72
C ASP A 109 5.45 26.88 22.80
N LEU A 110 6.35 27.76 22.34
CA LEU A 110 6.13 29.20 22.24
C LEU A 110 5.39 29.51 20.94
N THR A 111 4.42 30.43 20.99
CA THR A 111 3.65 30.88 19.81
C THR A 111 4.17 32.23 19.30
N PRO A 112 3.80 32.66 18.07
CA PRO A 112 4.15 33.99 17.58
C PRO A 112 3.65 35.13 18.49
N GLU A 113 2.58 34.91 19.26
CA GLU A 113 2.08 35.88 20.24
C GLU A 113 3.06 36.10 21.41
N ASP A 114 3.94 35.13 21.68
CA ASP A 114 4.96 35.23 22.73
C ASP A 114 6.16 36.11 22.34
N PHE A 115 6.28 36.47 21.06
CA PHE A 115 7.32 37.33 20.49
C PHE A 115 6.75 38.68 20.04
N ASP A 116 5.82 39.23 20.84
CA ASP A 116 5.14 40.50 20.59
C ASP A 116 4.34 40.53 19.28
N GLY A 117 3.99 39.36 18.71
CA GLY A 117 3.27 39.22 17.44
C GLY A 117 4.15 39.35 16.19
N ASP A 118 5.47 39.41 16.34
CA ASP A 118 6.42 39.52 15.23
C ASP A 118 6.85 38.14 14.71
N ALA A 119 6.36 37.78 13.52
CA ALA A 119 6.65 36.51 12.86
C ALA A 119 8.13 36.33 12.52
N SER A 120 8.86 37.42 12.23
CA SER A 120 10.28 37.34 11.87
C SER A 120 11.15 36.98 13.08
N ARG A 121 10.83 37.49 14.26
CA ARG A 121 11.55 37.14 15.50
C ARG A 121 11.25 35.72 15.97
N TYR A 122 10.07 35.20 15.64
CA TYR A 122 9.71 33.81 15.88
C TYR A 122 10.47 32.86 14.94
N ASP A 123 10.59 33.22 13.66
CA ASP A 123 11.37 32.44 12.69
C ASP A 123 12.87 32.42 13.04
N GLU A 124 13.44 33.55 13.48
CA GLU A 124 14.83 33.60 14.01
C GLU A 124 15.03 32.69 15.23
N TYR A 125 14.01 32.53 16.07
CA TYR A 125 14.04 31.61 17.20
C TYR A 125 13.99 30.14 16.75
N LEU A 126 13.18 29.81 15.75
CA LEU A 126 13.11 28.46 15.19
C LEU A 126 14.42 28.05 14.50
N GLU A 127 15.05 28.97 13.77
CA GLU A 127 16.39 28.74 13.20
C GLU A 127 17.43 28.50 14.30
N LYS A 128 17.42 29.32 15.37
CA LYS A 128 18.30 29.11 16.53
C LYS A 128 18.10 27.77 17.22
N ILE A 129 16.86 27.26 17.32
CA ILE A 129 16.61 25.93 17.88
C ILE A 129 17.26 24.84 17.04
N GLU A 130 17.13 24.90 15.72
CA GLU A 130 17.75 23.91 14.84
C GLU A 130 19.28 23.99 14.88
N ASP A 131 19.84 25.20 14.95
CA ASP A 131 21.29 25.41 15.13
C ASP A 131 21.77 24.83 16.47
N TRP A 132 21.05 25.07 17.57
CA TRP A 132 21.39 24.50 18.88
C TRP A 132 21.30 22.98 18.92
N VAL A 133 20.25 22.40 18.31
CA VAL A 133 20.11 20.94 18.20
C VAL A 133 21.25 20.36 17.37
N TYR A 134 21.58 20.98 16.24
CA TYR A 134 22.66 20.55 15.37
C TYR A 134 24.03 20.63 16.06
N ASN A 135 24.34 21.74 16.74
CA ASN A 135 25.60 21.95 17.44
C ASN A 135 25.80 20.94 18.58
N ILE A 136 24.74 20.66 19.36
CA ILE A 136 24.82 19.69 20.47
C ILE A 136 24.92 18.24 19.96
N VAL A 137 24.20 17.89 18.89
CA VAL A 137 24.25 16.54 18.30
C VAL A 137 25.62 16.25 17.67
N ASN A 138 26.20 17.25 16.99
CA ASN A 138 27.49 17.11 16.29
C ASN A 138 28.72 17.52 17.11
N GLN A 139 28.53 17.93 18.38
CA GLN A 139 29.60 18.41 19.28
C GLN A 139 30.41 19.58 18.71
N VAL A 140 29.74 20.50 18.02
CA VAL A 140 30.32 21.74 17.51
C VAL A 140 29.98 22.86 18.49
N ASP A 141 30.98 23.55 19.03
CA ASP A 141 30.82 24.73 19.91
C ASP A 141 29.77 24.60 21.03
N VAL A 142 29.83 23.47 21.75
CA VAL A 142 28.86 23.10 22.79
C VAL A 142 28.81 24.11 23.94
N GLU A 143 29.97 24.65 24.37
CA GLU A 143 30.02 25.59 25.50
C GLU A 143 29.32 26.93 25.17
N MET A 144 29.53 27.49 23.97
CA MET A 144 28.85 28.72 23.54
C MET A 144 27.35 28.49 23.35
N THR A 145 26.99 27.36 22.74
CA THR A 145 25.58 26.96 22.53
C THR A 145 24.84 26.79 23.87
N GLU A 146 25.49 26.22 24.88
CA GLU A 146 24.92 26.07 26.23
C GLU A 146 24.70 27.43 26.94
N GLU A 147 25.59 28.40 26.73
CA GLU A 147 25.44 29.77 27.27
C GLU A 147 24.29 30.54 26.60
N GLU A 148 24.11 30.39 25.28
CA GLU A 148 22.99 30.97 24.54
C GLU A 148 21.65 30.39 24.98
N ILE A 149 21.57 29.06 25.11
CA ILE A 149 20.40 28.37 25.65
C ILE A 149 20.10 28.85 27.07
N ALA A 150 21.12 29.07 27.91
CA ALA A 150 20.93 29.59 29.27
C ALA A 150 20.42 31.03 29.27
N LYS A 151 20.87 31.88 28.34
CA LYS A 151 20.38 33.25 28.18
C LYS A 151 18.92 33.26 27.73
N PHE A 152 18.57 32.45 26.73
CA PHE A 152 17.21 32.30 26.24
C PHE A 152 16.24 31.78 27.33
N ASN A 153 16.65 30.75 28.07
CA ASN A 153 15.86 30.21 29.17
C ASN A 153 15.60 31.22 30.29
N ARG A 154 16.52 32.18 30.53
CA ARG A 154 16.31 33.26 31.50
C ARG A 154 15.29 34.30 31.00
N GLU A 155 15.35 34.65 29.71
CA GLU A 155 14.46 35.62 29.10
C GLU A 155 13.00 35.12 29.03
N PHE A 156 12.80 33.82 28.79
CA PHE A 156 11.47 33.22 28.65
C PHE A 156 11.02 32.39 29.87
N ALA A 157 11.72 32.50 31.00
CA ALA A 157 11.50 31.67 32.21
C ALA A 157 10.05 31.69 32.71
N ASP A 158 9.43 32.87 32.78
CA ASP A 158 8.06 33.03 33.31
C ASP A 158 7.01 32.41 32.39
N LYS A 159 7.20 32.50 31.07
CA LYS A 159 6.32 31.90 30.06
C LYS A 159 6.45 30.38 30.04
N ILE A 160 7.69 29.87 30.09
CA ILE A 160 7.98 28.42 30.16
C ILE A 160 7.41 27.79 31.43
N LYS A 161 7.41 28.52 32.56
CA LYS A 161 6.86 28.01 33.83
C LYS A 161 5.34 27.83 33.76
N LYS A 162 4.62 28.82 33.21
CA LYS A 162 3.16 28.78 33.05
C LYS A 162 2.72 27.62 32.15
N GLU A 163 3.51 27.35 31.11
CA GLU A 163 3.23 26.25 30.17
C GLU A 163 3.46 24.87 30.79
N LYS A 164 4.55 24.71 31.57
CA LYS A 164 4.80 23.45 32.29
C LYS A 164 3.71 23.11 33.30
N GLU A 165 3.07 24.13 33.88
CA GLU A 165 1.92 23.91 34.77
C GLU A 165 0.67 23.48 33.99
N ARG A 166 0.38 24.09 32.83
CA ARG A 166 -0.72 23.68 31.93
C ARG A 166 -0.55 22.25 31.43
N ALA A 167 0.63 21.90 30.93
CA ALA A 167 0.94 20.55 30.44
C ALA A 167 0.83 19.48 31.55
N LYS A 168 1.15 19.85 32.80
CA LYS A 168 1.01 18.96 33.96
C LYS A 168 -0.47 18.75 34.35
N GLU A 169 -1.32 19.74 34.15
CA GLU A 169 -2.76 19.64 34.38
C GLU A 169 -3.42 18.73 33.34
N GLU A 170 -3.12 18.94 32.05
CA GLU A 170 -3.61 18.12 30.94
C GLU A 170 -3.15 16.65 31.06
N ALA A 171 -1.91 16.41 31.49
CA ALA A 171 -1.41 15.05 31.72
C ALA A 171 -2.16 14.33 32.87
N LYS A 172 -2.63 15.05 33.89
CA LYS A 172 -3.44 14.45 34.97
C LYS A 172 -4.83 14.08 34.47
N GLU A 173 -5.45 14.91 33.62
CA GLU A 173 -6.76 14.62 33.04
C GLU A 173 -6.73 13.38 32.14
N VAL A 174 -5.70 13.25 31.30
CA VAL A 174 -5.50 12.07 30.45
C VAL A 174 -5.28 10.80 31.29
N ALA A 175 -4.47 10.88 32.34
CA ALA A 175 -4.24 9.74 33.24
C ALA A 175 -5.52 9.32 34.01
N LEU A 176 -6.35 10.29 34.39
CA LEU A 176 -7.65 10.02 35.03
C LEU A 176 -8.61 9.32 34.06
N MET A 177 -8.64 9.75 32.80
CA MET A 177 -9.45 9.15 31.75
C MET A 177 -9.02 7.70 31.46
N GLU A 178 -7.71 7.44 31.39
CA GLU A 178 -7.16 6.09 31.19
C GLU A 178 -7.54 5.11 32.32
N GLU A 179 -7.50 5.56 33.58
CA GLU A 179 -7.88 4.72 34.73
C GLU A 179 -9.37 4.38 34.74
N LEU A 180 -10.24 5.31 34.30
CA LEU A 180 -11.67 5.05 34.14
C LEU A 180 -11.95 4.01 33.04
N ILE A 181 -11.24 4.10 31.92
CA ILE A 181 -11.33 3.14 30.81
C ILE A 181 -10.85 1.75 31.26
N ARG A 182 -9.77 1.69 32.04
CA ARG A 182 -9.23 0.43 32.59
C ARG A 182 -10.25 -0.27 33.50
N ARG A 183 -10.88 0.46 34.42
CA ARG A 183 -11.93 -0.08 35.31
C ARG A 183 -13.16 -0.58 34.56
N ARG A 184 -13.54 0.08 33.46
CA ARG A 184 -14.67 -0.35 32.62
C ARG A 184 -14.35 -1.65 31.87
N ARG A 185 -13.11 -1.81 31.37
CA ARG A 185 -12.64 -3.05 30.72
C ARG A 185 -12.60 -4.26 31.65
N GLU A 186 -12.22 -4.06 32.91
CA GLU A 186 -12.21 -5.15 33.91
C GLU A 186 -13.62 -5.68 34.21
N ARG A 187 -14.61 -4.79 34.40
CA ARG A 187 -16.01 -5.21 34.62
C ARG A 187 -16.61 -5.96 33.43
N MET A 188 -16.32 -5.52 32.21
CA MET A 188 -16.80 -6.19 30.99
C MET A 188 -16.20 -7.59 30.82
N ARG A 189 -14.93 -7.78 31.21
CA ARG A 189 -14.28 -9.12 31.21
C ARG A 189 -14.92 -10.04 32.24
N GLU A 190 -15.20 -9.55 33.44
CA GLU A 190 -15.85 -10.35 34.48
C GLU A 190 -17.28 -10.77 34.08
N GLN A 191 -18.07 -9.89 33.46
CA GLN A 191 -19.39 -10.25 32.94
C GLN A 191 -19.30 -11.29 31.81
N SER A 192 -18.35 -11.13 30.88
CA SER A 192 -18.16 -12.07 29.77
C SER A 192 -17.74 -13.46 30.25
N LEU A 193 -16.91 -13.54 31.30
CA LEU A 193 -16.51 -14.82 31.88
C LEU A 193 -17.71 -15.56 32.52
N ARG A 194 -18.54 -14.83 33.28
CA ARG A 194 -19.74 -15.40 33.92
C ARG A 194 -20.74 -15.94 32.90
N GLU A 195 -20.95 -15.22 31.79
CA GLU A 195 -21.82 -15.69 30.72
C GLU A 195 -21.27 -16.95 30.01
N LEU A 196 -19.94 -17.08 29.91
CA LEU A 196 -19.32 -18.25 29.32
C LEU A 196 -19.48 -19.47 30.24
N GLU A 197 -19.25 -19.30 31.54
CA GLU A 197 -19.43 -20.32 32.57
C GLU A 197 -20.88 -20.81 32.62
N GLU A 198 -21.86 -19.90 32.53
CA GLU A 198 -23.28 -20.25 32.50
C GLU A 198 -23.65 -21.06 31.25
N LYS A 199 -23.10 -20.69 30.08
CA LYS A 199 -23.30 -21.43 28.82
C LYS A 199 -22.67 -22.83 28.85
N GLU A 200 -21.50 -22.98 29.48
CA GLU A 200 -20.87 -24.29 29.66
C GLU A 200 -21.65 -25.18 30.62
N HIS A 201 -22.17 -24.61 31.72
CA HIS A 201 -23.00 -25.33 32.67
C HIS A 201 -24.29 -25.87 32.02
N ILE A 202 -24.96 -25.05 31.19
CA ILE A 202 -26.15 -25.47 30.45
C ILE A 202 -25.81 -26.61 29.47
N ARG A 203 -24.70 -26.49 28.71
CA ARG A 203 -24.25 -27.53 27.77
C ARG A 203 -23.92 -28.85 28.46
N LYS A 204 -23.30 -28.80 29.64
CA LYS A 204 -22.94 -29.99 30.40
C LYS A 204 -24.20 -30.72 30.89
N ASN A 205 -25.17 -29.98 31.43
CA ASN A 205 -26.46 -30.54 31.85
C ASN A 205 -27.24 -31.16 30.68
N GLU A 206 -27.28 -30.49 29.52
CA GLU A 206 -27.93 -31.02 28.31
C GLU A 206 -27.25 -32.33 27.83
N LYS A 207 -25.91 -32.39 27.89
CA LYS A 207 -25.14 -33.58 27.50
C LYS A 207 -25.37 -34.75 28.45
N GLU A 208 -25.44 -34.49 29.75
CA GLU A 208 -25.74 -35.52 30.75
C GLU A 208 -27.17 -36.06 30.63
N GLU A 209 -28.14 -35.18 30.31
CA GLU A 209 -29.52 -35.60 30.07
C GLU A 209 -29.66 -36.45 28.79
N LEU A 210 -28.92 -36.09 27.74
CA LEU A 210 -28.81 -36.87 26.50
C LEU A 210 -28.18 -38.25 26.74
N LEU A 211 -27.13 -38.32 27.58
CA LEU A 211 -26.47 -39.58 27.94
C LEU A 211 -27.40 -40.51 28.72
N LYS A 212 -28.20 -39.97 29.65
CA LYS A 212 -29.20 -40.74 30.40
C LYS A 212 -30.30 -41.28 29.49
N LYS A 213 -30.76 -40.50 28.50
CA LYS A 213 -31.78 -40.93 27.51
C LYS A 213 -31.28 -42.04 26.60
N LEU A 214 -30.00 -42.01 26.21
CA LEU A 214 -29.36 -43.06 25.41
C LEU A 214 -29.17 -44.37 26.20
N ALA A 215 -28.80 -44.27 27.48
CA ALA A 215 -28.54 -45.44 28.34
C ALA A 215 -29.79 -46.27 28.68
N HIS A 216 -31.00 -45.71 28.56
CA HIS A 216 -32.26 -46.40 28.87
C HIS A 216 -32.97 -46.99 27.64
N SER A 217 -32.48 -46.75 26.41
CA SER A 217 -33.10 -47.28 25.19
C SER A 217 -32.42 -48.57 24.72
N LYS A 218 -33.18 -49.61 24.36
CA LYS A 218 -32.63 -50.82 23.72
C LYS A 218 -32.28 -50.52 22.25
N ASP A 219 -31.19 -51.11 21.76
CA ASP A 219 -30.47 -50.79 20.51
C ASP A 219 -31.29 -50.57 19.22
N GLN A 220 -32.53 -51.08 19.14
CA GLN A 220 -33.40 -50.86 17.99
C GLN A 220 -34.09 -49.47 18.01
N GLU A 221 -34.34 -48.88 19.19
CA GLU A 221 -34.96 -47.54 19.35
C GLU A 221 -33.92 -46.41 19.32
N SER A 222 -32.63 -46.70 19.56
CA SER A 222 -31.59 -45.69 19.58
C SER A 222 -31.38 -45.05 18.19
N LYS A 223 -31.63 -45.79 17.10
CA LYS A 223 -31.56 -45.26 15.72
C LYS A 223 -32.75 -44.36 15.37
N SER A 224 -33.95 -44.64 15.89
CA SER A 224 -35.11 -43.76 15.67
C SER A 224 -34.97 -42.47 16.47
N ILE A 225 -34.48 -42.54 17.71
CA ILE A 225 -34.21 -41.35 18.54
C ILE A 225 -33.12 -40.46 17.91
N ILE A 226 -32.05 -41.03 17.33
CA ILE A 226 -31.02 -40.27 16.61
C ILE A 226 -31.58 -39.61 15.34
N ALA A 227 -32.51 -40.27 14.64
CA ALA A 227 -33.19 -39.70 13.48
C ALA A 227 -34.14 -38.56 13.88
N GLU A 228 -34.86 -38.72 14.99
CA GLU A 228 -35.77 -37.71 15.56
C GLU A 228 -35.00 -36.48 16.08
N ILE A 229 -33.80 -36.67 16.64
CA ILE A 229 -32.92 -35.58 17.06
C ILE A 229 -32.34 -34.84 15.84
N ARG A 230 -32.04 -35.54 14.74
CA ARG A 230 -31.60 -34.91 13.48
C ARG A 230 -32.70 -34.07 12.85
N THR A 231 -33.95 -34.55 12.86
CA THR A 231 -35.09 -33.81 12.34
C THR A 231 -35.50 -32.66 13.26
N ALA A 232 -35.40 -32.81 14.59
CA ALA A 232 -35.62 -31.73 15.56
C ALA A 232 -34.54 -30.63 15.50
N ARG A 233 -33.28 -30.98 15.19
CA ARG A 233 -32.22 -30.00 14.89
C ARG A 233 -32.47 -29.24 13.59
N ALA A 234 -33.06 -29.88 12.59
CA ALA A 234 -33.40 -29.25 11.31
C ALA A 234 -34.65 -28.35 11.42
N HIS A 235 -35.57 -28.63 12.35
CA HIS A 235 -36.82 -27.89 12.54
C HIS A 235 -36.83 -26.92 13.73
N ARG A 236 -35.69 -26.66 14.39
CA ARG A 236 -35.64 -25.69 15.48
C ARG A 236 -35.88 -24.28 14.90
N PRO A 237 -36.99 -23.58 15.26
CA PRO A 237 -37.12 -22.17 14.92
C PRO A 237 -35.98 -21.43 15.64
N LYS A 238 -35.29 -20.53 14.92
CA LYS A 238 -34.35 -19.59 15.53
C LYS A 238 -35.11 -18.90 16.66
N ILE A 239 -34.77 -19.23 17.91
CA ILE A 239 -35.39 -18.58 19.06
C ILE A 239 -35.11 -17.10 18.92
N LEU A 240 -36.21 -16.38 18.73
CA LEU A 240 -36.36 -14.95 18.73
C LEU A 240 -35.56 -14.37 19.89
N SER A 241 -34.47 -13.64 19.60
CA SER A 241 -33.91 -12.72 20.57
C SER A 241 -34.97 -11.65 20.81
N SER A 242 -35.75 -11.83 21.86
CA SER A 242 -36.65 -10.81 22.39
C SER A 242 -35.82 -9.55 22.66
N LYS A 243 -36.22 -8.46 21.98
CA LYS A 243 -35.87 -7.07 22.24
C LYS A 243 -35.34 -6.83 23.66
N LEU A 244 -34.04 -6.60 23.76
CA LEU A 244 -33.48 -5.72 24.78
C LEU A 244 -33.07 -4.44 24.04
N ASN A 245 -33.86 -3.39 24.25
CA ASN A 245 -33.45 -2.02 23.97
C ASN A 245 -32.18 -1.76 24.79
N LEU A 246 -31.02 -1.74 24.14
CA LEU A 246 -29.76 -1.35 24.74
C LEU A 246 -29.04 -0.45 23.73
N ASP A 247 -28.69 0.75 24.19
CA ASP A 247 -28.09 1.83 23.42
C ASP A 247 -26.80 1.43 22.69
N GLU A 248 -26.68 1.92 21.45
CA GLU A 248 -25.66 1.68 20.41
C GLU A 248 -24.24 2.20 20.73
N SER A 249 -23.78 2.16 21.99
CA SER A 249 -22.48 2.74 22.37
C SER A 249 -21.41 1.77 22.88
N ASP A 250 -21.67 0.47 22.96
CA ASP A 250 -20.66 -0.49 23.39
C ASP A 250 -20.82 -1.80 22.61
N MET A 251 -19.98 -2.04 21.59
CA MET A 251 -19.44 -3.37 21.25
C MET A 251 -18.56 -3.32 19.98
N ILE A 252 -17.24 -3.14 20.16
CA ILE A 252 -16.23 -3.95 19.44
C ILE A 252 -15.04 -4.20 20.39
N GLN A 253 -14.68 -5.48 20.50
CA GLN A 253 -13.33 -6.11 20.62
C GLN A 253 -13.45 -7.32 21.56
N MET A 254 -12.87 -8.50 21.32
CA MET A 254 -11.81 -8.98 20.44
C MET A 254 -11.90 -10.52 20.48
N LYS A 255 -11.53 -11.21 19.39
CA LYS A 255 -10.93 -12.54 19.47
C LYS A 255 -9.67 -12.57 18.62
N THR A 256 -8.56 -12.28 19.29
CA THR A 256 -7.23 -12.83 19.02
C THR A 256 -6.78 -13.43 20.35
N ASP A 257 -6.81 -14.75 20.42
CA ASP A 257 -5.96 -15.62 21.25
C ASP A 257 -6.65 -16.99 21.35
N GLU A 258 -6.40 -17.85 20.37
CA GLU A 258 -6.35 -19.28 20.60
C GLU A 258 -4.98 -19.76 20.13
N SER A 259 -4.12 -19.96 21.14
CA SER A 259 -2.91 -20.76 21.08
C SER A 259 -3.27 -22.18 20.62
N TYR A 260 -2.74 -22.58 19.46
CA TYR A 260 -2.55 -24.00 19.16
C TYR A 260 -1.10 -24.35 19.47
N GLU A 261 -0.93 -25.28 20.41
CA GLU A 261 0.29 -26.04 20.61
C GLU A 261 0.60 -26.79 19.31
N VAL A 262 1.74 -26.46 18.70
CA VAL A 262 2.34 -27.27 17.65
C VAL A 262 3.18 -28.32 18.38
N GLU A 263 2.69 -29.56 18.41
CA GLU A 263 3.56 -30.72 18.63
C GLU A 263 4.56 -30.78 17.46
N ASP A 264 5.76 -30.28 17.74
CA ASP A 264 6.95 -30.50 16.92
C ASP A 264 7.25 -32.01 16.87
N SER A 265 6.86 -32.65 15.77
CA SER A 265 7.37 -33.96 15.39
C SER A 265 7.30 -34.22 13.88
N PHE A 266 7.77 -33.30 13.05
CA PHE A 266 8.18 -33.66 11.68
C PHE A 266 9.40 -32.83 11.24
N ASP A 267 10.58 -33.32 11.59
CA ASP A 267 11.82 -33.07 10.86
C ASP A 267 11.67 -33.60 9.43
N HIS A 268 11.32 -32.72 8.50
CA HIS A 268 11.66 -32.91 7.10
C HIS A 268 12.59 -31.78 6.68
N ILE A 269 13.88 -32.07 6.90
CA ILE A 269 15.00 -31.54 6.15
C ILE A 269 14.56 -31.46 4.67
N TYR A 270 14.43 -30.26 4.14
CA TYR A 270 14.49 -30.06 2.69
C TYR A 270 15.94 -30.42 2.29
N VAL A 271 16.19 -31.70 2.11
CA VAL A 271 17.32 -32.15 1.31
C VAL A 271 16.93 -31.75 -0.11
N ILE A 272 17.50 -30.66 -0.61
CA ILE A 272 17.73 -30.51 -2.04
C ILE A 272 18.43 -31.81 -2.42
N PRO A 273 17.82 -32.73 -3.19
CA PRO A 273 18.65 -33.78 -3.72
C PRO A 273 19.57 -33.06 -4.70
N ASP A 274 20.86 -33.03 -4.40
CA ASP A 274 21.91 -32.88 -5.41
C ASP A 274 21.75 -34.07 -6.35
N ILE A 275 20.76 -34.00 -7.24
CA ILE A 275 20.67 -34.87 -8.39
C ILE A 275 21.70 -34.27 -9.34
N ALA A 276 22.93 -34.76 -9.24
CA ALA A 276 23.83 -34.75 -10.36
C ALA A 276 23.07 -35.40 -11.52
N ILE A 277 22.61 -34.59 -12.47
CA ILE A 277 21.97 -35.07 -13.70
C ILE A 277 23.02 -35.96 -14.36
N PRO A 278 22.81 -37.28 -14.43
CA PRO A 278 23.77 -38.14 -15.11
C PRO A 278 23.86 -37.70 -16.56
N GLU A 279 25.06 -37.64 -17.13
CA GLU A 279 25.28 -37.30 -18.54
C GLU A 279 24.47 -38.18 -19.51
N SER A 280 23.97 -39.33 -19.04
CA SER A 280 23.04 -40.20 -19.77
C SER A 280 21.65 -39.59 -20.01
N LEU A 281 21.25 -38.51 -19.33
CA LEU A 281 19.98 -37.80 -19.62
C LEU A 281 20.03 -36.98 -20.92
N TYR A 282 21.20 -36.83 -21.54
CA TYR A 282 21.33 -36.34 -22.92
C TYR A 282 21.02 -37.42 -23.97
N GLN A 283 20.80 -38.67 -23.56
CA GLN A 283 20.46 -39.78 -24.45
C GLN A 283 19.17 -40.47 -24.00
N GLY A 284 18.04 -39.91 -24.44
CA GLY A 284 16.94 -40.70 -25.00
C GLY A 284 16.00 -41.51 -24.09
N ASP A 285 16.19 -41.58 -22.78
CA ASP A 285 15.31 -42.41 -21.94
C ASP A 285 14.17 -41.64 -21.24
N ASN A 286 13.01 -42.31 -21.23
CA ASN A 286 11.68 -41.74 -20.99
C ASN A 286 11.46 -41.39 -19.50
N VAL A 287 11.27 -40.10 -19.22
CA VAL A 287 10.94 -39.52 -17.89
C VAL A 287 9.74 -40.21 -17.20
N LEU A 288 8.91 -40.92 -17.97
CA LEU A 288 7.77 -41.72 -17.51
C LEU A 288 8.15 -42.83 -16.52
N ASP A 289 9.36 -43.39 -16.59
CA ASP A 289 9.76 -44.50 -15.71
C ASP A 289 10.14 -44.03 -14.30
N LEU A 290 10.65 -42.80 -14.14
CA LEU A 290 10.93 -42.20 -12.82
C LEU A 290 9.64 -41.90 -12.03
N VAL A 291 8.56 -41.50 -12.72
CA VAL A 291 7.26 -41.19 -12.11
C VAL A 291 6.51 -42.46 -11.68
N ARG A 292 6.73 -43.59 -12.37
CA ARG A 292 6.12 -44.90 -12.03
C ARG A 292 6.59 -45.46 -10.68
N ILE A 293 7.75 -45.02 -10.20
CA ILE A 293 8.40 -45.56 -8.99
C ILE A 293 7.98 -44.78 -7.73
N SER A 294 7.40 -43.57 -7.87
CA SER A 294 7.04 -42.71 -6.74
C SER A 294 5.74 -43.14 -6.04
N PRO A 295 5.78 -43.57 -4.76
CA PRO A 295 4.60 -43.97 -3.99
C PRO A 295 3.67 -42.79 -3.68
N ARG A 296 4.20 -41.56 -3.65
CA ARG A 296 3.47 -40.32 -3.33
C ARG A 296 2.51 -39.90 -4.46
N ALA A 297 2.84 -40.23 -5.72
CA ALA A 297 2.02 -39.90 -6.89
C ALA A 297 0.71 -40.72 -6.97
N ARG A 298 0.58 -41.81 -6.20
CA ARG A 298 -0.62 -42.67 -6.19
C ARG A 298 -1.71 -42.27 -5.19
N GLN A 299 -1.47 -41.28 -4.31
CA GLN A 299 -2.38 -40.97 -3.20
C GLN A 299 -3.55 -40.04 -3.57
N GLY A 300 -3.60 -39.49 -4.79
CA GLY A 300 -4.52 -38.40 -5.15
C GLY A 300 -5.81 -38.77 -5.89
N GLY A 301 -6.14 -40.04 -6.12
CA GLY A 301 -7.41 -40.45 -6.77
C GLY A 301 -7.58 -40.08 -8.26
N PHE A 302 -6.68 -39.30 -8.85
CA PHE A 302 -6.62 -39.05 -10.29
C PHE A 302 -5.77 -40.11 -10.99
N SER A 303 -6.19 -40.55 -12.18
CA SER A 303 -5.35 -41.39 -13.04
C SER A 303 -3.99 -40.72 -13.25
N LEU A 304 -2.90 -41.47 -13.05
CA LEU A 304 -1.53 -41.00 -13.27
C LEU A 304 -1.37 -40.35 -14.66
N SER A 305 -2.11 -40.83 -15.67
CA SER A 305 -2.12 -40.24 -17.01
C SER A 305 -2.69 -38.82 -17.05
N HIS A 306 -3.74 -38.53 -16.27
CA HIS A 306 -4.35 -37.20 -16.20
C HIS A 306 -3.47 -36.20 -15.45
N TYR A 307 -2.84 -36.62 -14.34
CA TYR A 307 -1.90 -35.76 -13.61
C TYR A 307 -0.68 -35.41 -14.46
N VAL A 308 -0.07 -36.41 -15.10
CA VAL A 308 1.09 -36.21 -15.97
C VAL A 308 0.71 -35.36 -17.19
N THR A 309 -0.46 -35.57 -17.80
CA THR A 309 -0.92 -34.75 -18.95
C THR A 309 -1.14 -33.30 -18.54
N ARG A 310 -1.69 -33.05 -17.36
CA ARG A 310 -1.90 -31.69 -16.86
C ARG A 310 -0.59 -31.00 -16.50
N ALA A 311 0.29 -31.68 -15.79
CA ALA A 311 1.61 -31.17 -15.44
C ALA A 311 2.48 -30.93 -16.70
N TYR A 312 2.46 -31.85 -17.67
CA TYR A 312 3.12 -31.64 -18.96
C TYR A 312 2.48 -30.51 -19.76
N ARG A 313 1.16 -30.36 -19.73
CA ARG A 313 0.48 -29.27 -20.42
C ARG A 313 0.84 -27.92 -19.83
N GLU A 314 0.74 -27.77 -18.51
CA GLU A 314 1.11 -26.55 -17.78
C GLU A 314 2.61 -26.23 -17.95
N ALA A 315 3.48 -27.23 -17.85
CA ALA A 315 4.92 -27.05 -18.11
C ALA A 315 5.20 -26.73 -19.58
N SER A 316 4.48 -27.35 -20.53
CA SER A 316 4.64 -27.10 -21.96
C SER A 316 4.12 -25.74 -22.36
N GLU A 317 3.01 -25.25 -21.81
CA GLU A 317 2.46 -23.92 -22.11
C GLU A 317 3.43 -22.83 -21.62
N LEU A 318 4.04 -23.00 -20.45
CA LEU A 318 5.07 -22.09 -19.92
C LEU A 318 6.37 -22.15 -20.73
N TRP A 319 6.86 -23.36 -21.00
CA TRP A 319 8.14 -23.57 -21.68
C TRP A 319 8.05 -23.24 -23.17
N VAL A 320 6.92 -23.53 -23.84
CA VAL A 320 6.64 -23.13 -25.23
C VAL A 320 6.38 -21.63 -25.29
N GLY A 321 5.63 -21.03 -24.37
CA GLY A 321 5.41 -19.58 -24.34
C GLY A 321 6.72 -18.78 -24.20
N LEU A 322 7.57 -19.12 -23.21
CA LEU A 322 8.90 -18.49 -23.06
C LEU A 322 9.83 -18.79 -24.24
N ARG A 323 9.76 -19.99 -24.83
CA ARG A 323 10.57 -20.36 -26.00
C ARG A 323 10.06 -19.73 -27.30
N LEU A 324 8.77 -19.42 -27.41
CA LEU A 324 8.19 -18.64 -28.51
C LEU A 324 8.54 -17.16 -28.36
N LEU A 325 8.57 -16.63 -27.14
CA LEU A 325 9.04 -15.26 -26.86
C LEU A 325 10.55 -15.11 -27.12
N SER A 326 11.36 -16.06 -26.66
CA SER A 326 12.83 -16.06 -26.90
C SER A 326 13.23 -16.54 -28.30
N GLY A 327 12.39 -17.35 -28.96
CA GLY A 327 12.56 -17.83 -30.33
C GLY A 327 11.90 -16.95 -31.39
N SER A 328 11.07 -15.98 -30.99
CA SER A 328 10.50 -14.98 -31.88
C SER A 328 11.63 -14.11 -32.41
N THR A 329 11.89 -14.22 -33.71
CA THR A 329 12.85 -13.36 -34.42
C THR A 329 12.51 -11.87 -34.30
N ARG A 330 11.26 -11.53 -33.94
CA ARG A 330 10.77 -10.17 -33.77
C ARG A 330 10.96 -9.61 -32.36
N LEU A 331 10.79 -10.43 -31.31
CA LEU A 331 10.97 -10.01 -29.92
C LEU A 331 12.43 -10.15 -29.45
N ARG A 332 13.23 -10.96 -30.14
CA ARG A 332 14.65 -11.15 -29.84
C ARG A 332 15.46 -9.85 -29.76
N PRO A 333 15.30 -8.83 -30.63
CA PRO A 333 15.96 -7.54 -30.47
C PRO A 333 15.59 -6.77 -29.18
N LEU A 334 14.35 -6.92 -28.69
CA LEU A 334 13.90 -6.31 -27.43
C LEU A 334 14.58 -7.00 -26.23
N LEU A 335 14.74 -8.32 -26.32
CA LEU A 335 15.38 -9.16 -25.31
C LEU A 335 16.91 -8.98 -25.30
N ASP A 336 17.52 -8.87 -26.49
CA ASP A 336 18.96 -8.65 -26.67
C ASP A 336 19.37 -7.21 -26.31
N GLY A 337 18.49 -6.22 -26.50
CA GLY A 337 18.74 -4.81 -26.16
C GLY A 337 18.56 -4.45 -24.69
N HIS A 338 18.00 -5.36 -23.88
CA HIS A 338 17.74 -5.12 -22.46
C HIS A 338 18.00 -6.42 -21.66
N PRO A 339 19.28 -6.81 -21.47
CA PRO A 339 19.67 -8.11 -20.91
C PRO A 339 19.05 -8.38 -19.55
N SER A 340 18.90 -7.35 -18.72
CA SER A 340 18.27 -7.39 -17.40
C SER A 340 16.74 -7.56 -17.46
N LEU A 341 16.07 -7.04 -18.50
CA LEU A 341 14.65 -7.31 -18.75
C LEU A 341 14.44 -8.72 -19.31
N PHE A 342 15.36 -9.23 -20.14
CA PHE A 342 15.34 -10.62 -20.59
C PHE A 342 15.63 -11.59 -19.44
N GLU A 343 16.62 -11.29 -18.60
CA GLU A 343 16.93 -12.03 -17.38
C GLU A 343 15.75 -11.97 -16.40
N TYR A 344 15.06 -10.83 -16.30
CA TYR A 344 13.81 -10.69 -15.56
C TYR A 344 12.66 -11.50 -16.19
N LEU A 345 12.46 -11.43 -17.51
CA LEU A 345 11.47 -12.22 -18.25
C LEU A 345 11.73 -13.74 -18.11
N GLN A 346 12.99 -14.15 -17.91
CA GLN A 346 13.40 -15.54 -17.71
C GLN A 346 13.36 -16.02 -16.25
N ASN A 347 13.73 -15.15 -15.29
CA ASN A 347 13.96 -15.51 -13.89
C ASN A 347 12.88 -14.97 -12.92
N GLY A 348 12.40 -13.72 -13.09
CA GLY A 348 11.48 -13.04 -12.17
C GLY A 348 10.01 -13.03 -12.62
N MET A 349 9.77 -13.09 -13.93
CA MET A 349 8.43 -12.95 -14.53
C MET A 349 7.61 -14.23 -14.61
N ARG A 350 8.15 -15.35 -14.13
CA ARG A 350 7.41 -16.62 -14.17
C ARG A 350 6.04 -16.48 -13.50
N ASP A 351 5.92 -15.62 -12.49
CA ASP A 351 4.72 -15.49 -11.67
C ASP A 351 3.64 -14.55 -12.24
N TYR A 352 3.90 -13.85 -13.36
CA TYR A 352 2.94 -12.93 -13.97
C TYR A 352 2.30 -13.51 -15.25
N PRO A 353 1.01 -13.19 -15.51
CA PRO A 353 0.40 -13.47 -16.81
C PRO A 353 1.05 -12.61 -17.90
N MET A 354 1.26 -13.20 -19.08
CA MET A 354 1.82 -12.52 -20.25
C MET A 354 0.97 -12.81 -21.47
N PHE A 355 0.49 -11.76 -22.13
CA PHE A 355 -0.36 -11.87 -23.32
C PHE A 355 0.32 -11.19 -24.51
N GLY A 356 0.64 -11.97 -25.55
CA GLY A 356 1.14 -11.45 -26.82
C GLY A 356 0.03 -10.81 -27.64
N CYS A 357 0.36 -9.75 -28.36
CA CYS A 357 -0.49 -9.14 -29.37
C CYS A 357 0.34 -8.43 -30.45
N ARG A 358 -0.34 -7.90 -31.47
CA ARG A 358 0.28 -7.00 -32.44
C ARG A 358 0.18 -5.56 -31.93
N GLY A 359 1.20 -4.77 -32.18
CA GLY A 359 1.21 -3.35 -31.78
C GLY A 359 0.12 -2.53 -32.46
N GLN A 360 -0.40 -3.01 -33.60
CA GLN A 360 -1.56 -2.42 -34.29
C GLN A 360 -2.88 -2.60 -33.54
N ASP A 361 -2.96 -3.61 -32.66
CA ASP A 361 -4.13 -3.89 -31.82
C ASP A 361 -4.14 -3.07 -30.52
N VAL A 362 -3.14 -2.20 -30.34
CA VAL A 362 -3.03 -1.23 -29.25
C VAL A 362 -3.23 0.17 -29.80
N GLU A 363 -4.29 0.83 -29.35
CA GLU A 363 -4.70 2.16 -29.78
C GLU A 363 -4.63 3.14 -28.60
N ILE A 364 -3.89 4.24 -28.75
CA ILE A 364 -3.76 5.27 -27.73
C ILE A 364 -4.73 6.40 -28.07
N LEU A 365 -5.69 6.66 -27.18
CA LEU A 365 -6.60 7.81 -27.31
C LEU A 365 -5.97 8.99 -26.57
N GLN A 366 -5.96 10.17 -27.20
CA GLN A 366 -5.22 11.32 -26.69
C GLN A 366 -6.07 12.24 -25.83
N ILE A 367 -7.35 12.44 -26.19
CA ILE A 367 -8.21 13.46 -25.57
C ILE A 367 -9.45 12.87 -24.88
N PRO A 368 -9.98 13.54 -23.83
CA PRO A 368 -11.19 13.11 -23.10
C PRO A 368 -12.40 12.75 -23.98
N LYS A 369 -12.58 13.49 -25.08
CA LYS A 369 -13.70 13.28 -26.01
C LYS A 369 -13.58 11.95 -26.76
N GLU A 370 -12.37 11.55 -27.16
CA GLU A 370 -12.13 10.26 -27.81
C GLU A 370 -12.42 9.11 -26.84
N PHE A 371 -12.01 9.26 -25.58
CA PHE A 371 -12.33 8.29 -24.53
C PHE A 371 -13.83 8.12 -24.32
N HIS A 372 -14.58 9.23 -24.18
CA HIS A 372 -16.04 9.20 -24.02
C HIS A 372 -16.72 8.51 -25.21
N GLN A 373 -16.33 8.87 -26.44
CA GLN A 373 -16.87 8.26 -27.64
C GLN A 373 -16.55 6.77 -27.72
N ALA A 374 -15.32 6.36 -27.39
CA ALA A 374 -14.92 4.95 -27.39
C ALA A 374 -15.72 4.10 -26.40
N ILE A 375 -16.11 4.66 -25.25
CA ILE A 375 -17.00 4.00 -24.28
C ILE A 375 -18.40 3.81 -24.87
N LEU A 376 -19.00 4.86 -25.46
CA LEU A 376 -20.34 4.78 -26.06
C LEU A 376 -20.35 3.80 -27.25
N ASP A 377 -19.35 3.87 -28.12
CA ASP A 377 -19.21 2.97 -29.27
C ASP A 377 -18.99 1.53 -28.81
N GLY A 378 -18.21 1.31 -27.74
CA GLY A 378 -18.04 0.01 -27.10
C GLY A 378 -19.38 -0.58 -26.62
N ILE A 379 -20.17 0.21 -25.89
CA ILE A 379 -21.50 -0.20 -25.39
C ILE A 379 -22.42 -0.60 -26.56
N HIS A 380 -22.47 0.22 -27.61
CA HIS A 380 -23.32 -0.05 -28.76
C HIS A 380 -22.88 -1.28 -29.56
N ARG A 381 -21.57 -1.49 -29.73
CA ARG A 381 -21.02 -2.63 -30.50
C ARG A 381 -21.08 -3.95 -29.76
N ALA A 382 -20.96 -3.95 -28.43
CA ALA A 382 -20.88 -5.17 -27.62
C ALA A 382 -22.10 -6.08 -27.82
N LYS A 383 -21.85 -7.39 -27.95
CA LYS A 383 -22.87 -8.42 -28.21
C LYS A 383 -22.96 -9.46 -27.10
N ARG A 384 -21.85 -9.78 -26.44
CA ARG A 384 -21.76 -10.83 -25.41
C ARG A 384 -21.70 -10.25 -24.01
N GLN A 385 -20.79 -9.30 -23.78
CA GLN A 385 -20.54 -8.76 -22.45
C GLN A 385 -20.09 -7.30 -22.45
N ILE A 386 -20.50 -6.59 -21.41
CA ILE A 386 -19.99 -5.26 -21.05
C ILE A 386 -19.60 -5.31 -19.58
N THR A 387 -18.33 -5.07 -19.27
CA THR A 387 -17.82 -5.05 -17.88
C THR A 387 -17.17 -3.70 -17.61
N LEU A 388 -17.68 -2.93 -16.64
CA LEU A 388 -17.20 -1.59 -16.31
C LEU A 388 -16.71 -1.56 -14.86
N ALA A 389 -15.43 -1.28 -14.64
CA ALA A 389 -14.87 -0.95 -13.33
C ALA A 389 -14.48 0.54 -13.31
N SER A 390 -14.90 1.27 -12.28
CA SER A 390 -14.58 2.69 -12.08
C SER A 390 -14.76 3.05 -10.61
N LEU A 391 -14.10 4.12 -10.14
CA LEU A 391 -14.28 4.57 -8.75
C LEU A 391 -15.75 4.98 -8.49
N TYR A 392 -16.33 5.70 -9.45
CA TYR A 392 -17.74 6.10 -9.47
C TYR A 392 -18.18 6.40 -10.92
N ILE A 393 -19.49 6.55 -11.11
CA ILE A 393 -20.10 7.12 -12.32
C ILE A 393 -20.77 8.42 -11.92
N GLY A 394 -20.41 9.52 -12.59
CA GLY A 394 -20.95 10.85 -12.31
C GLY A 394 -22.45 10.91 -12.53
N SER A 395 -23.16 11.65 -11.69
CA SER A 395 -24.63 11.80 -11.73
C SER A 395 -25.17 12.32 -13.05
N GLU A 396 -24.36 13.09 -13.80
CA GLU A 396 -24.75 13.67 -15.10
C GLU A 396 -24.66 12.67 -16.26
N GLN A 397 -24.07 11.48 -16.06
CA GLN A 397 -23.80 10.49 -17.12
C GLN A 397 -25.02 9.62 -17.46
N SER A 398 -26.13 10.29 -17.73
CA SER A 398 -27.40 9.68 -18.15
C SER A 398 -27.33 9.08 -19.56
N ASP A 399 -26.42 9.57 -20.39
CA ASP A 399 -26.11 9.06 -21.72
C ASP A 399 -25.55 7.63 -21.68
N ILE A 400 -24.58 7.35 -20.80
CA ILE A 400 -24.02 6.00 -20.60
C ILE A 400 -25.11 5.04 -20.11
N VAL A 401 -25.93 5.46 -19.15
CA VAL A 401 -27.04 4.62 -18.64
C VAL A 401 -28.08 4.37 -19.72
N SER A 402 -28.42 5.38 -20.52
CA SER A 402 -29.37 5.24 -21.63
C SER A 402 -28.84 4.28 -22.69
N ALA A 403 -27.53 4.35 -23.02
CA ALA A 403 -26.88 3.45 -23.96
C ALA A 403 -26.87 2.00 -23.46
N LEU A 404 -26.61 1.79 -22.16
CA LEU A 404 -26.68 0.46 -21.52
C LEU A 404 -28.11 -0.09 -21.54
N GLN A 405 -29.11 0.71 -21.16
CA GLN A 405 -30.51 0.31 -21.19
C GLN A 405 -30.95 -0.06 -22.61
N HIS A 406 -30.56 0.73 -23.61
CA HIS A 406 -30.86 0.44 -25.01
C HIS A 406 -30.20 -0.89 -25.46
N SER A 407 -28.95 -1.13 -25.07
CA SER A 407 -28.23 -2.35 -25.42
C SER A 407 -28.80 -3.60 -24.74
N LEU A 408 -29.16 -3.51 -23.46
CA LEU A 408 -29.84 -4.58 -22.72
C LEU A 408 -31.22 -4.92 -23.30
N LYS A 409 -31.97 -3.91 -23.77
CA LYS A 409 -33.28 -4.12 -24.40
C LYS A 409 -33.17 -4.76 -25.80
N THR A 410 -32.14 -4.40 -26.56
CA THR A 410 -31.96 -4.87 -27.95
C THR A 410 -31.25 -6.21 -28.04
N LYS A 411 -30.45 -6.59 -27.03
CA LYS A 411 -29.60 -7.78 -27.05
C LYS A 411 -29.91 -8.69 -25.85
N PRO A 412 -30.74 -9.74 -26.01
CA PRO A 412 -31.21 -10.56 -24.89
C PRO A 412 -30.13 -11.48 -24.26
N ASP A 413 -29.00 -11.70 -24.94
CA ASP A 413 -27.90 -12.51 -24.42
C ASP A 413 -26.76 -11.66 -23.84
N LEU A 414 -26.86 -10.33 -23.93
CA LEU A 414 -25.84 -9.42 -23.44
C LEU A 414 -25.82 -9.41 -21.91
N LYS A 415 -24.65 -9.64 -21.32
CA LYS A 415 -24.43 -9.52 -19.88
C LYS A 415 -23.73 -8.20 -19.56
N VAL A 416 -24.17 -7.54 -18.49
CA VAL A 416 -23.56 -6.28 -18.03
C VAL A 416 -23.11 -6.45 -16.59
N HIS A 417 -21.83 -6.16 -16.31
CA HIS A 417 -21.31 -6.12 -14.94
C HIS A 417 -20.68 -4.76 -14.67
N ILE A 418 -21.15 -4.06 -13.63
CA ILE A 418 -20.59 -2.78 -13.20
C ILE A 418 -20.06 -2.94 -11.78
N LEU A 419 -18.78 -2.62 -11.60
CA LEU A 419 -18.07 -2.62 -10.33
C LEU A 419 -17.66 -1.19 -9.96
N LEU A 420 -18.18 -0.70 -8.84
CA LEU A 420 -17.87 0.63 -8.30
C LEU A 420 -17.31 0.54 -6.87
N ASP A 421 -16.76 1.64 -6.37
CA ASP A 421 -16.44 1.77 -4.95
C ASP A 421 -17.72 2.00 -4.12
N ALA A 422 -17.85 1.30 -2.99
CA ALA A 422 -19.02 1.41 -2.14
C ALA A 422 -19.19 2.78 -1.50
N LEU A 423 -18.09 3.44 -1.10
CA LEU A 423 -18.13 4.74 -0.44
C LEU A 423 -18.37 5.85 -1.47
N ARG A 424 -17.61 5.87 -2.57
CA ARG A 424 -17.73 6.91 -3.60
C ARG A 424 -18.99 6.75 -4.44
N GLY A 425 -19.42 5.52 -4.72
CA GLY A 425 -20.62 5.24 -5.50
C GLY A 425 -21.93 5.56 -4.78
N THR A 426 -21.92 5.78 -3.46
CA THR A 426 -23.12 6.09 -2.64
C THR A 426 -23.11 7.48 -1.99
N ARG A 427 -22.03 8.26 -2.16
CA ARG A 427 -21.79 9.50 -1.39
C ARG A 427 -22.71 10.67 -1.73
N ASP A 428 -22.79 11.01 -3.00
CA ASP A 428 -23.41 12.26 -3.47
C ASP A 428 -24.90 12.04 -3.76
N THR A 429 -25.74 13.07 -3.76
CA THR A 429 -27.17 12.96 -4.10
C THR A 429 -27.49 13.86 -5.31
N PRO A 430 -27.88 13.30 -6.46
CA PRO A 430 -27.99 11.86 -6.78
C PRO A 430 -26.62 11.14 -6.85
N SER A 431 -26.58 9.89 -6.38
CA SER A 431 -25.39 9.02 -6.36
C SER A 431 -25.29 8.15 -7.61
N SER A 432 -24.13 7.52 -7.84
CA SER A 432 -23.99 6.49 -8.88
C SER A 432 -24.99 5.35 -8.67
N LEU A 433 -25.25 4.96 -7.41
CA LEU A 433 -26.27 3.96 -7.09
C LEU A 433 -27.67 4.40 -7.54
N SER A 434 -28.06 5.64 -7.28
CA SER A 434 -29.37 6.14 -7.71
C SER A 434 -29.50 6.23 -9.23
N LEU A 435 -28.41 6.63 -9.91
CA LEU A 435 -28.35 6.73 -11.37
C LEU A 435 -28.46 5.35 -12.04
N LEU A 436 -27.84 4.31 -11.46
CA LEU A 436 -27.85 2.94 -11.99
C LEU A 436 -29.07 2.12 -11.54
N SER A 437 -29.90 2.63 -10.63
CA SER A 437 -31.10 1.93 -10.15
C SER A 437 -32.02 1.41 -11.26
N PRO A 438 -32.21 2.09 -12.42
CA PRO A 438 -33.03 1.56 -13.51
C PRO A 438 -32.48 0.32 -14.20
N LEU A 439 -31.21 -0.04 -13.97
CA LEU A 439 -30.59 -1.26 -14.51
C LEU A 439 -30.86 -2.49 -13.63
N LEU A 440 -31.29 -2.30 -12.38
CA LEU A 440 -31.56 -3.39 -11.44
C LEU A 440 -32.74 -4.27 -11.86
N ASP A 441 -33.64 -3.74 -12.67
CA ASP A 441 -34.79 -4.49 -13.20
C ASP A 441 -34.36 -5.59 -14.19
N SER A 442 -33.17 -5.47 -14.79
CA SER A 442 -32.66 -6.47 -15.72
C SER A 442 -31.84 -7.54 -15.01
N LYS A 443 -32.26 -8.81 -15.14
CA LYS A 443 -31.50 -9.98 -14.65
C LYS A 443 -30.14 -10.17 -15.32
N GLN A 444 -29.91 -9.50 -16.46
CA GLN A 444 -28.64 -9.52 -17.19
C GLN A 444 -27.60 -8.58 -16.58
N CYS A 445 -28.02 -7.66 -15.71
CA CYS A 445 -27.17 -6.64 -15.13
C CYS A 445 -26.78 -7.02 -13.69
N ARG A 446 -25.47 -7.09 -13.45
CA ARG A 446 -24.87 -7.26 -12.12
C ARG A 446 -24.25 -5.94 -11.69
N LEU A 447 -24.74 -5.35 -10.59
CA LEU A 447 -24.11 -4.19 -9.96
C LEU A 447 -23.36 -4.64 -8.69
N SER A 448 -22.11 -4.21 -8.54
CA SER A 448 -21.23 -4.58 -7.44
C SER A 448 -20.55 -3.33 -6.87
N PHE A 449 -20.57 -3.18 -5.56
CA PHE A 449 -19.97 -2.06 -4.84
C PHE A 449 -18.90 -2.60 -3.89
N PHE A 450 -17.64 -2.49 -4.29
CA PHE A 450 -16.51 -3.03 -3.53
C PHE A 450 -16.11 -2.09 -2.41
N GLN A 451 -15.77 -2.66 -1.26
CA GLN A 451 -15.17 -1.94 -0.16
C GLN A 451 -13.90 -2.68 0.27
N PRO A 452 -12.71 -2.06 0.18
CA PRO A 452 -11.48 -2.70 0.62
C PRO A 452 -11.50 -3.06 2.12
N PRO A 453 -10.83 -4.14 2.54
CA PRO A 453 -10.81 -4.57 3.95
C PRO A 453 -10.33 -3.48 4.92
N SER A 454 -9.38 -2.64 4.51
CA SER A 454 -8.84 -1.56 5.34
C SER A 454 -9.86 -0.46 5.67
N ALA A 455 -10.92 -0.31 4.88
CA ALA A 455 -12.03 0.62 5.12
C ALA A 455 -13.00 0.17 6.24
N ASN A 456 -12.85 -1.05 6.78
CA ASN A 456 -13.65 -1.56 7.91
C ASN A 456 -13.07 -1.23 9.29
N THR A 457 -12.13 -0.29 9.37
CA THR A 457 -11.48 0.08 10.64
C THR A 457 -12.37 1.01 11.48
N VAL A 458 -12.30 0.93 12.82
CA VAL A 458 -13.04 1.81 13.78
C VAL A 458 -12.83 3.31 13.48
N LEU A 459 -11.68 3.67 12.89
CA LEU A 459 -11.39 5.00 12.35
C LEU A 459 -12.49 5.55 11.42
N ARG A 460 -13.24 4.69 10.72
CA ARG A 460 -14.37 5.07 9.85
C ARG A 460 -15.51 5.80 10.58
N TYR A 461 -15.69 5.51 11.86
CA TYR A 461 -16.72 6.12 12.72
C TYR A 461 -16.23 7.40 13.40
N ILE A 462 -14.92 7.64 13.39
CA ILE A 462 -14.28 8.79 14.04
C ILE A 462 -13.95 9.88 12.99
N LEU A 463 -13.59 9.46 11.78
CA LEU A 463 -13.29 10.35 10.67
C LEU A 463 -14.60 10.84 10.02
N PRO A 464 -14.71 12.14 9.66
CA PRO A 464 -15.83 12.62 8.86
C PRO A 464 -15.92 11.83 7.55
N SER A 465 -17.12 11.64 6.99
CA SER A 465 -17.36 10.78 5.83
C SER A 465 -16.43 11.00 4.63
N ARG A 466 -15.93 12.24 4.44
CA ARG A 466 -14.95 12.61 3.41
C ARG A 466 -13.54 12.04 3.63
N PHE A 467 -13.17 11.71 4.87
CA PHE A 467 -11.88 11.16 5.26
C PHE A 467 -11.88 9.63 5.33
N ASN A 468 -13.05 8.98 5.22
CA ASN A 468 -13.14 7.52 5.13
C ASN A 468 -12.45 6.95 3.88
N GLU A 469 -12.26 7.79 2.86
CA GLU A 469 -11.49 7.51 1.65
C GLU A 469 -10.00 7.22 1.93
N ILE A 470 -9.45 7.71 3.05
CA ILE A 470 -8.06 7.45 3.47
C ILE A 470 -7.83 5.98 3.79
N LEU A 471 -8.89 5.24 4.13
CA LEU A 471 -8.81 3.85 4.55
C LEU A 471 -8.72 2.86 3.37
N GLY A 472 -8.71 3.34 2.12
CA GLY A 472 -8.55 2.54 0.90
C GLY A 472 -9.82 2.47 0.06
N LEU A 473 -9.66 2.45 -1.27
CA LEU A 473 -10.76 2.46 -2.23
C LEU A 473 -10.63 1.38 -3.32
N GLN A 474 -11.74 1.00 -3.95
CA GLN A 474 -11.68 0.42 -5.30
C GLN A 474 -11.12 1.49 -6.23
N HIS A 475 -10.01 1.23 -6.93
CA HIS A 475 -9.40 2.24 -7.78
C HIS A 475 -9.15 1.79 -9.22
N MET A 476 -9.40 0.53 -9.59
CA MET A 476 -9.30 0.07 -10.97
C MET A 476 -10.25 0.84 -11.91
N LYS A 477 -9.76 1.26 -13.08
CA LYS A 477 -10.62 1.75 -14.17
C LYS A 477 -10.36 0.96 -15.45
N CYS A 478 -11.25 0.00 -15.68
CA CYS A 478 -11.16 -0.97 -16.76
C CYS A 478 -12.55 -1.05 -17.41
N TYR A 479 -12.61 -0.90 -18.73
CA TYR A 479 -13.87 -0.92 -19.47
C TYR A 479 -13.79 -1.93 -20.60
N LEU A 480 -14.57 -2.99 -20.49
CA LEU A 480 -14.53 -4.14 -21.39
C LEU A 480 -15.80 -4.18 -22.24
N PHE A 481 -15.61 -4.41 -23.54
CA PHE A 481 -16.67 -4.57 -24.52
C PHE A 481 -16.34 -5.79 -25.39
N ASP A 482 -16.92 -6.94 -25.06
CA ASP A 482 -16.53 -8.23 -25.62
C ASP A 482 -15.01 -8.52 -25.47
N ASP A 483 -14.23 -8.39 -26.55
CA ASP A 483 -12.78 -8.63 -26.58
C ASP A 483 -11.96 -7.31 -26.57
N ASP A 484 -12.63 -6.15 -26.59
CA ASP A 484 -12.03 -4.83 -26.51
C ASP A 484 -11.90 -4.41 -25.04
N VAL A 485 -10.72 -3.92 -24.63
CA VAL A 485 -10.43 -3.47 -23.26
C VAL A 485 -9.87 -2.06 -23.29
N ILE A 486 -10.50 -1.12 -22.58
CA ILE A 486 -9.96 0.21 -22.34
C ILE A 486 -9.43 0.29 -20.92
N ILE A 487 -8.15 0.61 -20.78
CA ILE A 487 -7.51 0.89 -19.49
C ILE A 487 -7.20 2.37 -19.41
N SER A 488 -7.55 2.98 -18.27
CA SER A 488 -7.35 4.41 -18.04
C SER A 488 -7.15 4.72 -16.55
N GLY A 489 -6.72 5.94 -16.26
CA GLY A 489 -6.80 6.54 -14.94
C GLY A 489 -8.08 7.36 -14.70
N ALA A 490 -8.92 7.53 -15.73
CA ALA A 490 -10.12 8.36 -15.70
C ALA A 490 -11.33 7.65 -15.10
N ASN A 491 -12.19 8.40 -14.41
CA ASN A 491 -13.51 7.91 -14.01
C ASN A 491 -14.54 8.30 -15.08
N LEU A 492 -15.74 7.72 -15.00
CA LEU A 492 -16.85 8.07 -15.89
C LEU A 492 -17.59 9.31 -15.35
N SER A 493 -17.07 10.52 -15.61
CA SER A 493 -17.71 11.77 -15.21
C SER A 493 -17.42 12.92 -16.19
N THR A 494 -18.19 14.00 -16.10
CA THR A 494 -18.14 15.15 -17.03
C THR A 494 -16.73 15.75 -17.14
N ASP A 495 -16.02 15.91 -16.03
CA ASP A 495 -14.64 16.44 -16.03
C ASP A 495 -13.70 15.57 -16.89
N TYR A 496 -13.79 14.24 -16.75
CA TYR A 496 -12.97 13.28 -17.49
C TYR A 496 -13.37 13.10 -18.96
N PHE A 497 -14.51 13.68 -19.37
CA PHE A 497 -14.98 13.71 -20.75
C PHE A 497 -14.76 15.07 -21.42
N THR A 498 -14.36 16.10 -20.65
CA THR A 498 -14.25 17.46 -21.15
C THR A 498 -12.85 18.05 -20.97
N ASN A 499 -12.44 18.35 -19.73
CA ASN A 499 -11.27 19.20 -19.44
C ASN A 499 -10.33 18.66 -18.35
N ARG A 500 -10.40 17.36 -18.04
CA ARG A 500 -9.42 16.67 -17.18
C ARG A 500 -8.58 15.71 -18.01
N GLN A 501 -7.31 16.06 -18.22
CA GLN A 501 -6.40 15.27 -19.03
C GLN A 501 -5.95 14.02 -18.25
N ASP A 502 -6.25 12.84 -18.78
CA ASP A 502 -5.77 11.55 -18.30
C ASP A 502 -5.13 10.78 -19.47
N ARG A 503 -4.84 9.48 -19.28
CA ARG A 503 -4.38 8.58 -20.34
C ARG A 503 -5.38 7.48 -20.61
N TYR A 504 -5.47 7.06 -21.86
CA TYR A 504 -6.47 6.09 -22.31
C TYR A 504 -5.82 5.18 -23.36
N VAL A 505 -5.88 3.88 -23.14
CA VAL A 505 -5.37 2.89 -24.10
C VAL A 505 -6.44 1.83 -24.33
N LEU A 506 -6.81 1.64 -25.59
CA LEU A 506 -7.70 0.60 -26.08
C LEU A 506 -6.87 -0.57 -26.59
N PHE A 507 -7.15 -1.76 -26.08
CA PHE A 507 -6.53 -3.02 -26.46
C PHE A 507 -7.58 -3.92 -27.12
N LYS A 508 -7.27 -4.47 -28.28
CA LYS A 508 -8.07 -5.52 -28.92
C LYS A 508 -7.46 -6.88 -28.58
N SER A 509 -7.81 -7.41 -27.40
CA SER A 509 -7.22 -8.64 -26.88
C SER A 509 -8.21 -9.43 -26.04
N SER A 510 -8.61 -10.59 -26.57
CA SER A 510 -9.50 -11.52 -25.88
C SER A 510 -8.87 -12.10 -24.61
N HIS A 511 -7.55 -12.30 -24.58
CA HIS A 511 -6.83 -12.75 -23.39
C HIS A 511 -6.83 -11.69 -22.28
N LEU A 512 -6.57 -10.43 -22.62
CA LEU A 512 -6.62 -9.33 -21.65
C LEU A 512 -8.05 -9.10 -21.14
N SER A 513 -9.05 -9.19 -22.04
CA SER A 513 -10.46 -9.10 -21.68
C SER A 513 -10.86 -10.19 -20.70
N ALA A 514 -10.49 -11.45 -20.96
CA ALA A 514 -10.77 -12.56 -20.07
C ALA A 514 -10.11 -12.40 -18.68
N TYR A 515 -8.89 -11.86 -18.61
CA TYR A 515 -8.21 -11.58 -17.35
C TYR A 515 -8.95 -10.55 -16.50
N PHE A 516 -9.30 -9.40 -17.10
CA PHE A 516 -9.98 -8.33 -16.36
C PHE A 516 -11.44 -8.66 -16.05
N ASP A 517 -12.14 -9.39 -16.91
CA ASP A 517 -13.49 -9.85 -16.63
C ASP A 517 -13.54 -10.80 -15.43
N ASP A 518 -12.60 -11.73 -15.34
CA ASP A 518 -12.45 -12.63 -14.19
C ASP A 518 -12.00 -11.89 -12.92
N LEU A 519 -11.10 -10.90 -13.03
CA LEU A 519 -10.71 -10.04 -11.90
C LEU A 519 -11.91 -9.29 -11.34
N ILE A 520 -12.65 -8.60 -12.22
CA ILE A 520 -13.80 -7.77 -11.85
C ILE A 520 -14.93 -8.66 -11.30
N SER A 521 -15.12 -9.85 -11.87
CA SER A 521 -16.04 -10.87 -11.33
C SER A 521 -15.63 -11.33 -9.92
N THR A 522 -14.35 -11.65 -9.72
CA THR A 522 -13.80 -12.09 -8.42
C THR A 522 -13.96 -11.00 -7.35
N VAL A 523 -13.63 -9.75 -7.67
CA VAL A 523 -13.83 -8.62 -6.75
C VAL A 523 -15.32 -8.36 -6.54
N GLY A 524 -16.13 -8.53 -7.58
CA GLY A 524 -17.59 -8.46 -7.53
C GLY A 524 -18.19 -9.49 -6.58
N ASP A 525 -17.64 -10.71 -6.49
CA ASP A 525 -18.10 -11.75 -5.56
C ASP A 525 -17.80 -11.40 -4.10
N ALA A 526 -16.81 -10.55 -3.84
CA ALA A 526 -16.49 -10.02 -2.53
C ALA A 526 -17.16 -8.67 -2.22
N SER A 527 -17.95 -8.13 -3.16
CA SER A 527 -18.55 -6.80 -3.07
C SER A 527 -19.93 -6.82 -2.42
N TYR A 528 -20.44 -5.63 -2.08
CA TYR A 528 -21.83 -5.44 -1.70
C TYR A 528 -22.71 -5.30 -2.94
N HIS A 529 -23.94 -5.79 -2.84
CA HIS A 529 -24.89 -5.77 -3.94
C HIS A 529 -26.11 -4.93 -3.56
N PRO A 530 -26.62 -4.09 -4.47
CA PRO A 530 -27.82 -3.30 -4.22
C PRO A 530 -29.06 -4.18 -4.10
N VAL A 531 -29.88 -3.90 -3.10
CA VAL A 531 -31.18 -4.54 -2.85
C VAL A 531 -32.27 -3.47 -2.70
N PRO A 532 -33.47 -3.70 -3.26
CA PRO A 532 -34.59 -2.79 -3.07
C PRO A 532 -35.09 -2.86 -1.62
N LEU A 533 -35.17 -1.71 -0.96
CA LEU A 533 -35.72 -1.51 0.38
C LEU A 533 -36.86 -0.49 0.32
N SER A 534 -38.10 -0.98 0.21
CA SER A 534 -39.31 -0.17 0.06
C SER A 534 -39.21 0.75 -1.18
N THR A 535 -39.04 2.06 -0.98
CA THR A 535 -38.92 3.10 -2.02
C THR A 535 -37.47 3.49 -2.35
N THR A 536 -36.49 2.87 -1.69
CA THR A 536 -35.05 3.22 -1.82
C THR A 536 -34.21 1.99 -2.13
N VAL A 537 -33.06 2.18 -2.77
CA VAL A 537 -32.09 1.10 -3.00
C VAL A 537 -30.94 1.25 -2.01
N VAL A 538 -30.60 0.16 -1.31
CA VAL A 538 -29.51 0.12 -0.32
C VAL A 538 -28.53 -1.00 -0.64
N LEU A 539 -27.30 -0.93 -0.12
CA LEU A 539 -26.31 -2.00 -0.31
C LEU A 539 -26.49 -3.09 0.75
N ASP A 540 -26.51 -4.35 0.30
CA ASP A 540 -26.46 -5.51 1.18
C ASP A 540 -25.04 -5.77 1.69
N THR A 541 -24.83 -5.54 2.98
CA THR A 541 -23.52 -5.65 3.65
C THR A 541 -23.24 -7.03 4.24
N ARG A 542 -24.11 -8.02 4.01
CA ARG A 542 -23.99 -9.37 4.59
C ARG A 542 -22.90 -10.25 3.97
N ASN A 543 -22.14 -9.74 3.00
CA ASN A 543 -21.07 -10.49 2.36
C ASN A 543 -19.93 -10.79 3.35
N THR A 544 -19.61 -12.07 3.55
CA THR A 544 -18.54 -12.55 4.45
C THR A 544 -17.34 -13.12 3.69
N ASN A 545 -17.29 -12.97 2.37
CA ASN A 545 -16.21 -13.53 1.56
C ASN A 545 -14.87 -12.87 1.91
N SER A 546 -13.83 -13.70 2.05
CA SER A 546 -12.47 -13.21 2.27
C SER A 546 -11.90 -12.67 0.96
N VAL A 547 -11.83 -11.34 0.87
CA VAL A 547 -11.20 -10.62 -0.27
C VAL A 547 -9.79 -11.13 -0.53
N ALA A 548 -8.99 -11.32 0.52
CA ALA A 548 -7.60 -11.75 0.41
C ALA A 548 -7.50 -13.16 -0.22
N GLN A 549 -8.35 -14.09 0.21
CA GLN A 549 -8.34 -15.45 -0.33
C GLN A 549 -8.77 -15.48 -1.80
N LEU A 550 -9.85 -14.77 -2.15
CA LEU A 550 -10.34 -14.70 -3.53
C LEU A 550 -9.30 -14.10 -4.48
N LEU A 551 -8.60 -13.05 -4.06
CA LEU A 551 -7.53 -12.45 -4.85
C LEU A 551 -6.29 -13.33 -4.94
N GLN A 552 -5.91 -14.04 -3.88
CA GLN A 552 -4.82 -15.01 -3.93
C GLN A 552 -5.14 -16.17 -4.88
N ASP A 553 -6.37 -16.67 -4.85
CA ASP A 553 -6.85 -17.70 -5.78
C ASP A 553 -6.87 -17.17 -7.22
N PHE A 554 -7.29 -15.92 -7.44
CA PHE A 554 -7.19 -15.26 -8.73
C PHE A 554 -5.74 -15.16 -9.23
N VAL A 555 -4.82 -14.65 -8.41
CA VAL A 555 -3.39 -14.56 -8.77
C VAL A 555 -2.85 -15.93 -9.10
N LYS A 556 -3.15 -16.96 -8.31
CA LYS A 556 -2.72 -18.34 -8.58
C LYS A 556 -3.30 -18.90 -9.89
N ARG A 557 -4.53 -18.55 -10.24
CA ARG A 557 -5.18 -18.98 -11.50
C ARG A 557 -4.57 -18.35 -12.74
N TRP A 558 -3.97 -17.17 -12.62
CA TRP A 558 -3.37 -16.43 -13.75
C TRP A 558 -1.85 -16.40 -13.74
N SER A 559 -1.22 -16.70 -12.61
CA SER A 559 0.21 -16.91 -12.51
C SER A 559 0.65 -17.90 -13.59
N HIS A 560 1.84 -17.68 -14.16
CA HIS A 560 2.44 -18.58 -15.13
C HIS A 560 1.72 -18.67 -16.50
N LYS A 561 0.60 -17.97 -16.73
CA LYS A 561 -0.08 -18.03 -18.03
C LYS A 561 0.61 -17.16 -19.06
N VAL A 562 1.27 -17.80 -20.02
CA VAL A 562 1.86 -17.14 -21.19
C VAL A 562 1.04 -17.51 -22.43
N MET A 563 0.35 -16.52 -22.99
CA MET A 563 -0.48 -16.66 -24.19
C MET A 563 0.09 -15.73 -25.26
N ALA A 564 1.09 -16.21 -26.02
CA ALA A 564 1.75 -15.43 -27.06
C ALA A 564 2.02 -16.29 -28.30
N ASP A 565 1.94 -15.67 -29.48
CA ASP A 565 2.28 -16.25 -30.78
C ASP A 565 3.63 -15.74 -31.28
N TYR A 566 4.32 -16.49 -32.14
CA TYR A 566 5.60 -16.08 -32.75
C TYR A 566 5.46 -14.82 -33.63
N ARG A 567 4.24 -14.46 -34.02
CA ARG A 567 3.94 -13.27 -34.83
C ARG A 567 3.81 -12.00 -34.01
N ASP A 568 3.60 -12.13 -32.70
CA ASP A 568 3.39 -11.03 -31.79
C ASP A 568 4.68 -10.21 -31.65
N ASP A 569 4.52 -8.90 -31.67
CA ASP A 569 5.58 -7.90 -31.55
C ASP A 569 5.40 -7.03 -30.30
N THR A 570 4.36 -7.32 -29.52
CA THR A 570 3.98 -6.60 -28.32
C THR A 570 3.53 -7.61 -27.25
N VAL A 571 3.93 -7.37 -26.01
CA VAL A 571 3.60 -8.19 -24.83
C VAL A 571 2.91 -7.31 -23.80
N LEU A 572 1.79 -7.79 -23.30
CA LEU A 572 0.97 -7.16 -22.28
C LEU A 572 1.09 -7.95 -20.98
N ILE A 573 1.45 -7.29 -19.90
CA ILE A 573 1.56 -7.87 -18.57
C ILE A 573 0.57 -7.13 -17.66
N PRO A 574 -0.62 -7.70 -17.42
CA PRO A 574 -1.54 -7.09 -16.47
C PRO A 574 -1.16 -7.45 -15.03
N THR A 575 -1.30 -6.48 -14.14
CA THR A 575 -0.98 -6.63 -12.72
C THR A 575 -2.03 -5.98 -11.83
N ILE A 576 -2.08 -6.42 -10.58
CA ILE A 576 -2.96 -5.85 -9.55
C ILE A 576 -2.19 -5.52 -8.27
N GLN A 577 -2.70 -4.56 -7.51
CA GLN A 577 -2.18 -4.19 -6.20
C GLN A 577 -3.30 -4.17 -5.16
N LEU A 578 -3.06 -4.81 -4.01
CA LEU A 578 -3.81 -4.59 -2.79
C LEU A 578 -2.94 -4.96 -1.59
N GLY A 579 -2.15 -3.98 -1.10
CA GLY A 579 -1.13 -4.22 -0.08
C GLY A 579 -1.67 -4.81 1.23
N VAL A 580 -2.88 -4.42 1.65
CA VAL A 580 -3.56 -4.98 2.85
C VAL A 580 -3.93 -6.45 2.72
N SER A 581 -3.97 -6.99 1.51
CA SER A 581 -4.22 -8.42 1.24
C SER A 581 -2.94 -9.17 0.83
N GLY A 582 -1.78 -8.53 0.92
CA GLY A 582 -0.49 -9.11 0.55
C GLY A 582 -0.24 -9.18 -0.95
N ILE A 583 -1.09 -8.57 -1.78
CA ILE A 583 -0.93 -8.56 -3.24
C ILE A 583 -0.09 -7.33 -3.63
N ARG A 584 1.11 -7.58 -4.18
CA ARG A 584 2.13 -6.55 -4.46
C ARG A 584 2.72 -6.63 -5.88
N GLN A 585 1.94 -7.08 -6.87
CA GLN A 585 2.44 -7.29 -8.24
C GLN A 585 2.87 -5.99 -8.91
N ASP A 586 2.04 -4.93 -8.81
CA ASP A 586 2.37 -3.61 -9.35
C ASP A 586 3.63 -3.03 -8.72
N GLU A 587 3.76 -3.20 -7.39
CA GLU A 587 4.92 -2.71 -6.65
C GLU A 587 6.21 -3.34 -7.15
N GLY A 588 6.22 -4.65 -7.39
CA GLY A 588 7.37 -5.39 -7.91
C GLY A 588 7.81 -4.86 -9.28
N ILE A 589 6.90 -4.83 -10.26
CA ILE A 589 7.24 -4.36 -11.62
C ILE A 589 7.78 -2.92 -11.61
N VAL A 590 7.17 -2.02 -10.84
CA VAL A 590 7.66 -0.64 -10.77
C VAL A 590 9.04 -0.57 -10.12
N GLN A 591 9.30 -1.33 -9.06
CA GLN A 591 10.63 -1.41 -8.45
C GLN A 591 11.68 -1.87 -9.46
N ASP A 592 11.37 -2.93 -10.19
CA ASP A 592 12.25 -3.49 -11.21
C ASP A 592 12.56 -2.50 -12.34
N LEU A 593 11.55 -1.76 -12.82
CA LEU A 593 11.74 -0.75 -13.85
C LEU A 593 12.57 0.44 -13.36
N LEU A 594 12.52 0.80 -12.08
CA LEU A 594 13.32 1.88 -11.50
C LEU A 594 14.78 1.46 -11.21
N GLU A 595 15.02 0.19 -10.88
CA GLU A 595 16.36 -0.35 -10.59
C GLU A 595 17.12 -0.75 -11.87
N ASN A 596 16.45 -1.44 -12.79
CA ASN A 596 17.11 -2.19 -13.86
C ASN A 596 17.19 -1.45 -15.20
N THR A 597 16.77 -0.18 -15.29
CA THR A 597 16.72 0.53 -16.59
C THR A 597 18.08 0.89 -17.20
N SER A 598 19.20 0.65 -16.53
CA SER A 598 20.52 0.71 -17.18
C SER A 598 21.55 -0.11 -16.43
N SER A 599 21.97 -1.27 -16.94
CA SER A 599 23.25 -1.87 -16.60
C SER A 599 24.17 -1.76 -17.81
N ASN A 600 25.16 -0.87 -17.73
CA ASN A 600 26.39 -0.81 -18.52
C ASN A 600 26.29 -1.36 -19.95
N THR A 601 25.81 -0.55 -20.89
CA THR A 601 26.26 -0.75 -22.28
C THR A 601 27.71 -0.28 -22.38
N SER A 602 28.57 -1.08 -22.98
CA SER A 602 29.99 -0.76 -23.23
C SER A 602 30.21 0.53 -24.05
N ASP A 603 29.13 1.11 -24.59
CA ASP A 603 29.09 2.33 -25.41
C ASP A 603 28.77 3.61 -24.63
N GLY A 604 28.56 3.57 -23.31
CA GLY A 604 28.35 4.77 -22.49
C GLY A 604 27.01 5.49 -22.71
N ARG A 605 26.03 4.82 -23.30
CA ARG A 605 24.68 5.37 -23.50
C ARG A 605 23.85 5.25 -22.22
N ILE A 606 23.02 6.26 -21.96
CA ILE A 606 22.24 6.41 -20.73
C ILE A 606 20.77 6.04 -20.99
N GLY A 607 20.19 5.19 -20.14
CA GLY A 607 18.75 4.89 -20.15
C GLY A 607 17.94 6.06 -19.57
N GLU A 608 16.72 6.26 -20.06
CA GLU A 608 15.83 7.34 -19.61
C GLU A 608 14.47 6.79 -19.19
N VAL A 609 13.97 7.26 -18.04
CA VAL A 609 12.68 6.89 -17.47
C VAL A 609 11.84 8.15 -17.27
N PHE A 610 10.66 8.17 -17.88
CA PHE A 610 9.64 9.16 -17.59
C PHE A 610 8.59 8.58 -16.67
N LEU A 611 8.24 9.30 -15.61
CA LEU A 611 7.15 8.96 -14.69
C LEU A 611 6.16 10.11 -14.65
N SER A 612 4.89 9.82 -14.89
CA SER A 612 3.80 10.78 -14.76
C SER A 612 2.91 10.37 -13.58
N SER A 613 2.58 11.33 -12.72
CA SER A 613 1.54 11.18 -11.71
C SER A 613 0.91 12.53 -11.41
N ALA A 614 -0.41 12.56 -11.19
CA ALA A 614 -1.12 13.81 -10.90
C ALA A 614 -0.59 14.51 -9.65
N TYR A 615 -0.17 13.73 -8.66
CA TYR A 615 0.25 14.21 -7.35
C TYR A 615 1.63 13.69 -7.03
N PHE A 616 2.55 14.59 -6.66
CA PHE A 616 3.86 14.18 -6.20
C PHE A 616 3.80 13.65 -4.76
N ASN A 617 3.44 12.38 -4.60
CA ASN A 617 3.43 11.67 -3.32
C ASN A 617 4.07 10.29 -3.42
N LEU A 618 5.21 10.22 -4.13
CA LEU A 618 5.92 8.97 -4.32
C LEU A 618 6.42 8.40 -2.97
N PRO A 619 6.30 7.08 -2.77
CA PRO A 619 6.89 6.38 -1.64
C PRO A 619 8.37 6.69 -1.51
N PRO A 620 8.90 6.87 -0.27
CA PRO A 620 10.32 7.12 -0.06
C PRO A 620 11.25 6.06 -0.67
N GLN A 621 10.77 4.82 -0.77
CA GLN A 621 11.50 3.75 -1.46
C GLN A 621 11.72 4.09 -2.94
N TYR A 622 10.68 4.48 -3.68
CA TYR A 622 10.80 4.85 -5.10
C TYR A 622 11.70 6.07 -5.28
N CYS A 623 11.57 7.08 -4.41
CA CYS A 623 12.45 8.24 -4.43
C CYS A 623 13.93 7.85 -4.24
N ARG A 624 14.25 6.99 -3.27
CA ARG A 624 15.62 6.51 -3.04
C ARG A 624 16.13 5.66 -4.21
N MET A 625 15.28 4.82 -4.79
CA MET A 625 15.65 3.98 -5.93
C MET A 625 15.98 4.84 -7.15
N MET A 626 15.16 5.85 -7.47
CA MET A 626 15.47 6.79 -8.56
C MET A 626 16.80 7.53 -8.33
N VAL A 627 17.02 8.06 -7.12
CA VAL A 627 18.28 8.73 -6.79
C VAL A 627 19.47 7.78 -6.87
N HIS A 628 19.32 6.56 -6.34
CA HIS A 628 20.37 5.54 -6.37
C HIS A 628 20.70 5.12 -7.81
N SER A 629 19.70 4.74 -8.61
CA SER A 629 19.86 4.39 -10.02
C SER A 629 20.45 5.55 -10.82
N ASN A 630 20.07 6.79 -10.54
CA ASN A 630 20.68 7.95 -11.17
C ASN A 630 22.17 8.08 -10.82
N CYS A 631 22.53 7.94 -9.54
CA CYS A 631 23.92 8.06 -9.09
C CYS A 631 24.83 6.91 -9.54
N VAL A 632 24.31 5.68 -9.53
CA VAL A 632 25.10 4.46 -9.79
C VAL A 632 25.08 4.09 -11.26
N ASN A 633 23.90 4.10 -11.88
CA ASN A 633 23.70 3.63 -13.25
C ASN A 633 23.68 4.76 -14.28
N GLY A 634 23.68 6.02 -13.83
CA GLY A 634 23.57 7.20 -14.70
C GLY A 634 22.18 7.43 -15.29
N THR A 635 21.18 6.59 -14.97
CA THR A 635 19.82 6.63 -15.51
C THR A 635 19.19 8.01 -15.34
N GLN A 636 18.60 8.56 -16.39
CA GLN A 636 17.88 9.83 -16.33
C GLN A 636 16.42 9.61 -15.93
N PHE A 637 15.93 10.38 -14.97
CA PHE A 637 14.53 10.38 -14.54
C PHE A 637 13.88 11.73 -14.82
N LYS A 638 12.72 11.71 -15.48
CA LYS A 638 11.90 12.90 -15.73
C LYS A 638 10.50 12.67 -15.19
N LEU A 639 10.07 13.53 -14.27
CA LEU A 639 8.80 13.39 -13.59
C LEU A 639 7.83 14.46 -14.07
N LEU A 640 6.62 14.07 -14.45
CA LEU A 640 5.55 14.99 -14.84
C LEU A 640 4.45 14.99 -13.76
N THR A 641 4.20 16.15 -13.17
CA THR A 641 3.20 16.36 -12.10
C THR A 641 2.17 17.42 -12.50
N SER A 642 1.11 17.61 -11.69
CA SER A 642 0.19 18.73 -11.89
C SER A 642 0.75 20.00 -11.26
N ALA A 643 0.78 21.11 -12.01
CA ALA A 643 0.93 22.42 -11.40
C ALA A 643 -0.18 22.63 -10.35
N PRO A 644 0.06 23.36 -9.26
CA PRO A 644 -0.97 23.69 -8.28
C PRO A 644 -2.29 24.17 -8.89
N GLU A 645 -2.26 25.00 -9.95
CA GLU A 645 -3.44 25.52 -10.65
C GLU A 645 -4.21 24.44 -11.44
N ALA A 646 -3.50 23.42 -11.94
CA ALA A 646 -4.06 22.29 -12.68
C ALA A 646 -4.45 21.12 -11.76
N ASN A 647 -4.28 21.29 -10.44
CA ASN A 647 -4.63 20.29 -9.45
C ASN A 647 -6.15 20.33 -9.17
N GLY A 648 -6.80 19.17 -9.12
CA GLY A 648 -8.24 19.08 -8.85
C GLY A 648 -8.67 19.60 -7.46
N PHE A 649 -7.74 19.81 -6.52
CA PHE A 649 -8.01 20.40 -5.21
C PHE A 649 -7.73 21.91 -5.15
N PHE A 650 -7.27 22.53 -6.25
CA PHE A 650 -7.04 23.97 -6.33
C PHE A 650 -8.34 24.72 -6.06
N ASN A 651 -8.33 25.62 -5.07
CA ASN A 651 -9.51 26.34 -4.56
C ASN A 651 -10.61 25.49 -3.90
N SER A 652 -10.34 24.23 -3.55
CA SER A 652 -11.30 23.43 -2.77
C SER A 652 -11.55 24.05 -1.38
N LYS A 653 -12.77 23.91 -0.84
CA LYS A 653 -13.11 24.45 0.50
C LYS A 653 -12.55 23.55 1.61
N GLY A 654 -11.96 24.15 2.64
CA GLY A 654 -11.51 23.44 3.85
C GLY A 654 -10.01 23.09 3.83
N ILE A 655 -9.65 21.95 4.44
CA ILE A 655 -8.24 21.52 4.61
C ILE A 655 -7.62 21.08 3.27
N SER A 656 -8.44 20.60 2.31
CA SER A 656 -7.97 20.12 1.01
C SER A 656 -7.30 21.20 0.15
N ARG A 657 -7.55 22.50 0.40
CA ARG A 657 -6.86 23.61 -0.29
C ARG A 657 -5.37 23.64 -0.07
N PHE A 658 -4.89 23.00 1.00
CA PHE A 658 -3.49 22.94 1.35
C PHE A 658 -2.75 21.77 0.65
N LEU A 659 -3.48 20.86 -0.01
CA LEU A 659 -2.88 19.70 -0.68
C LEU A 659 -1.94 20.08 -1.83
N PRO A 660 -2.28 21.04 -2.72
CA PRO A 660 -1.34 21.46 -3.76
C PRO A 660 0.01 21.92 -3.18
N HIS A 661 -0.03 22.76 -2.14
CA HIS A 661 1.18 23.23 -1.44
C HIS A 661 1.95 22.10 -0.74
N ALA A 662 1.25 21.07 -0.26
CA ALA A 662 1.88 19.88 0.32
C ALA A 662 2.67 19.10 -0.75
N TYR A 663 2.13 18.94 -1.96
CA TYR A 663 2.82 18.29 -3.07
C TYR A 663 4.03 19.09 -3.53
N THR A 664 3.91 20.42 -3.68
CA THR A 664 5.05 21.31 -3.97
C THR A 664 6.17 21.16 -2.94
N TYR A 665 5.82 21.01 -1.65
CA TYR A 665 6.81 20.77 -0.61
C TYR A 665 7.51 19.40 -0.76
N LEU A 666 6.78 18.36 -1.16
CA LEU A 666 7.36 17.03 -1.41
C LEU A 666 8.29 17.03 -2.64
N GLU A 667 7.92 17.76 -3.71
CA GLU A 667 8.77 17.97 -4.91
C GLU A 667 10.09 18.64 -4.53
N SER A 668 10.03 19.74 -3.77
CA SER A 668 11.21 20.46 -3.28
C SER A 668 12.14 19.56 -2.46
N ARG A 669 11.58 18.74 -1.56
CA ARG A 669 12.37 17.77 -0.79
C ARG A 669 13.05 16.73 -1.66
N PHE A 670 12.36 16.23 -2.68
CA PHE A 670 12.91 15.21 -3.58
C PHE A 670 14.06 15.77 -4.41
N LEU A 671 13.89 16.94 -5.02
CA LEU A 671 14.98 17.60 -5.78
C LEU A 671 16.17 17.93 -4.89
N ARG A 672 15.94 18.41 -3.66
CA ARG A 672 17.01 18.66 -2.69
C ARG A 672 17.76 17.38 -2.34
N MET A 673 17.05 16.27 -2.12
CA MET A 673 17.66 14.97 -1.87
C MET A 673 18.51 14.50 -3.06
N ALA A 674 17.97 14.56 -4.28
CA ALA A 674 18.69 14.18 -5.50
C ALA A 674 20.01 14.96 -5.66
N ARG A 675 19.98 16.28 -5.42
CA ARG A 675 21.15 17.17 -5.48
C ARG A 675 22.21 16.83 -4.42
N LEU A 676 21.78 16.65 -3.17
CA LEU A 676 22.68 16.38 -2.05
C LEU A 676 23.41 15.04 -2.21
N THR A 677 22.72 14.01 -2.71
CA THR A 677 23.32 12.68 -2.88
C THR A 677 24.36 12.64 -4.00
N ARG A 678 24.27 13.51 -5.01
CA ARG A 678 25.20 13.54 -6.14
C ARG A 678 26.49 14.33 -5.88
N ASN A 679 26.42 15.45 -5.17
CA ASN A 679 27.50 16.47 -5.20
C ASN A 679 28.40 16.54 -3.97
N GLY A 680 28.32 15.60 -3.01
CA GLY A 680 29.19 15.62 -1.83
C GLY A 680 29.19 16.96 -1.05
N GLY A 681 28.17 17.80 -1.24
CA GLY A 681 28.01 19.11 -0.60
C GLY A 681 28.55 20.35 -1.32
N THR A 682 29.18 20.31 -2.51
CA THR A 682 29.70 21.54 -3.14
C THR A 682 29.49 21.63 -4.67
N GLN A 683 28.78 22.70 -5.07
CA GLN A 683 28.44 23.18 -6.42
C GLN A 683 27.22 22.57 -7.14
N VAL A 684 26.44 23.44 -7.78
CA VAL A 684 25.16 23.18 -8.48
C VAL A 684 25.43 23.23 -9.98
N HIS A 685 25.16 22.14 -10.70
CA HIS A 685 25.13 22.13 -12.17
C HIS A 685 23.72 21.79 -12.66
N GLU A 686 23.26 22.47 -13.72
CA GLU A 686 21.89 22.41 -14.29
C GLU A 686 21.49 21.07 -14.94
N SER A 687 22.36 20.05 -14.98
CA SER A 687 22.03 18.73 -15.54
C SER A 687 22.10 17.64 -14.47
N ASP A 688 21.33 17.83 -13.40
CA ASP A 688 20.92 16.77 -12.49
C ASP A 688 20.09 15.77 -13.28
N GLY A 689 20.51 14.52 -13.42
CA GLY A 689 19.79 13.52 -14.22
C GLY A 689 18.41 13.14 -13.65
N ILE A 690 17.83 13.99 -12.80
CA ILE A 690 16.49 13.94 -12.26
C ILE A 690 15.86 15.33 -12.45
N ALA A 691 14.78 15.40 -13.22
CA ALA A 691 14.03 16.64 -13.47
C ALA A 691 12.54 16.46 -13.17
N ILE A 692 11.88 17.55 -12.78
CA ILE A 692 10.42 17.62 -12.60
C ILE A 692 9.86 18.64 -13.57
N GLU A 693 8.75 18.32 -14.21
CA GLU A 693 7.94 19.18 -15.06
C GLU A 693 6.53 19.24 -14.49
N GLU A 694 5.92 20.43 -14.47
CA GLU A 694 4.54 20.66 -14.02
C GLU A 694 3.63 20.90 -15.22
N TYR A 695 2.58 20.11 -15.38
CA TYR A 695 1.53 20.35 -16.37
C TYR A 695 0.68 21.55 -15.95
N SER A 696 0.52 22.53 -16.84
CA SER A 696 -0.38 23.67 -16.66
C SER A 696 -1.06 24.05 -17.97
N ARG A 697 -2.39 23.95 -17.98
CA ARG A 697 -3.22 24.38 -19.12
C ARG A 697 -4.45 25.13 -18.60
N PRO A 698 -4.69 26.38 -19.03
CA PRO A 698 -5.80 27.18 -18.52
C PRO A 698 -7.16 26.49 -18.67
N GLY A 699 -7.90 26.36 -17.56
CA GLY A 699 -9.22 25.70 -17.54
C GLY A 699 -9.19 24.17 -17.60
N TRP A 700 -8.00 23.56 -17.53
CA TRP A 700 -7.81 22.11 -17.53
C TRP A 700 -7.17 21.64 -16.23
N THR A 701 -7.51 20.41 -15.84
CA THR A 701 -6.84 19.71 -14.73
C THR A 701 -6.04 18.52 -15.25
N PHE A 702 -5.00 18.12 -14.51
CA PHE A 702 -4.12 17.02 -14.90
C PHE A 702 -4.28 15.80 -14.01
N HIS A 703 -4.35 14.63 -14.64
CA HIS A 703 -4.49 13.36 -13.95
C HIS A 703 -3.85 12.19 -14.71
N GLY A 704 -2.90 12.45 -15.62
CA GLY A 704 -2.21 11.40 -16.37
C GLY A 704 -1.24 10.61 -15.49
N LYS A 705 -1.34 9.27 -15.51
CA LYS A 705 -0.37 8.39 -14.82
C LYS A 705 0.28 7.40 -15.76
N GLY A 706 1.54 7.11 -15.51
CA GLY A 706 2.25 6.03 -16.16
C GLY A 706 3.75 6.17 -16.11
N ILE A 707 4.42 5.18 -16.66
CA ILE A 707 5.87 5.13 -16.79
C ILE A 707 6.20 4.88 -18.26
N TRP A 708 7.30 5.45 -18.76
CA TRP A 708 7.87 5.15 -20.07
C TRP A 708 9.38 4.94 -19.90
N CYS A 709 9.87 3.83 -20.44
CA CYS A 709 11.29 3.49 -20.40
C CYS A 709 11.88 3.53 -21.80
N TYR A 710 12.98 4.26 -21.94
CA TYR A 710 13.77 4.42 -23.15
C TYR A 710 15.05 3.61 -22.99
N ALA A 711 15.34 2.78 -23.98
CA ALA A 711 16.59 2.07 -24.02
C ALA A 711 17.73 3.07 -24.27
N PRO A 712 18.96 2.77 -23.81
CA PRO A 712 20.10 3.66 -23.96
C PRO A 712 20.33 4.17 -25.40
N GLY A 713 20.09 5.47 -25.60
CA GLY A 713 20.25 6.15 -26.90
C GLY A 713 19.14 5.90 -27.93
N GLU A 714 18.04 5.24 -27.55
CA GLU A 714 16.85 5.14 -28.41
C GLU A 714 15.95 6.38 -28.24
N PRO A 715 15.42 6.94 -29.35
CA PRO A 715 14.58 8.14 -29.29
C PRO A 715 13.13 7.86 -28.89
N VAL A 716 12.73 6.59 -28.81
CA VAL A 716 11.35 6.14 -28.55
C VAL A 716 11.32 5.12 -27.41
N PRO A 717 10.26 5.09 -26.59
CA PRO A 717 10.17 4.17 -25.47
C PRO A 717 9.82 2.76 -25.95
N HIS A 718 10.40 1.75 -25.31
CA HIS A 718 10.08 0.34 -25.59
C HIS A 718 9.09 -0.26 -24.59
N THR A 719 8.97 0.35 -23.40
CA THR A 719 8.06 -0.07 -22.34
C THR A 719 7.23 1.11 -21.86
N THR A 720 5.93 0.89 -21.63
CA THR A 720 5.08 1.84 -20.91
C THR A 720 4.13 1.14 -19.95
N ILE A 721 3.84 1.77 -18.82
CA ILE A 721 2.78 1.34 -17.89
C ILE A 721 1.57 2.26 -18.04
N ILE A 722 0.38 1.67 -18.11
CA ILE A 722 -0.91 2.35 -18.05
C ILE A 722 -1.82 1.68 -17.00
N GLY A 723 -2.55 2.48 -16.22
CA GLY A 723 -3.51 1.95 -15.27
C GLY A 723 -3.98 2.99 -14.26
N SER A 724 -4.47 2.50 -13.12
CA SER A 724 -5.12 3.33 -12.12
C SER A 724 -4.20 3.89 -11.04
N SER A 725 -3.00 3.33 -10.87
CA SER A 725 -2.09 3.70 -9.79
C SER A 725 -1.63 5.15 -9.88
N ASN A 726 -1.66 5.87 -8.76
CA ASN A 726 -1.03 7.18 -8.62
C ASN A 726 0.46 7.06 -8.22
N PHE A 727 0.98 5.84 -8.11
CA PHE A 727 2.31 5.51 -7.60
C PHE A 727 2.57 6.04 -6.18
N GLY A 728 1.51 6.39 -5.44
CA GLY A 728 1.59 6.91 -4.08
C GLY A 728 1.57 5.81 -3.01
N VAL A 729 1.81 6.20 -1.75
CA VAL A 729 1.78 5.25 -0.62
C VAL A 729 0.41 4.57 -0.49
N ARG A 730 -0.68 5.31 -0.76
CA ARG A 730 -2.05 4.77 -0.74
C ARG A 730 -2.26 3.67 -1.79
N SER A 731 -1.79 3.89 -3.04
CA SER A 731 -1.84 2.89 -4.11
C SER A 731 -1.08 1.62 -3.72
N LEU A 732 0.08 1.74 -3.06
CA LEU A 732 0.85 0.57 -2.63
C LEU A 732 0.20 -0.21 -1.49
N LYS A 733 -0.37 0.49 -0.49
CA LYS A 733 -0.77 -0.13 0.77
C LYS A 733 -2.26 -0.44 0.88
N ARG A 734 -3.15 0.37 0.29
CA ARG A 734 -4.58 0.42 0.68
C ARG A 734 -5.56 0.27 -0.47
N ASP A 735 -5.27 0.84 -1.63
CA ASP A 735 -6.21 0.83 -2.76
C ASP A 735 -6.12 -0.48 -3.54
N MET A 736 -7.25 -0.88 -4.14
CA MET A 736 -7.29 -1.94 -5.15
C MET A 736 -6.99 -1.32 -6.51
N GLU A 737 -5.77 -1.50 -6.99
CA GLU A 737 -5.28 -0.96 -8.26
C GLU A 737 -5.13 -2.06 -9.31
N ALA A 738 -5.17 -1.65 -10.58
CA ALA A 738 -4.87 -2.52 -11.71
C ALA A 738 -4.13 -1.75 -12.78
N GLN A 739 -3.15 -2.42 -13.41
CA GLN A 739 -2.28 -1.84 -14.42
C GLN A 739 -2.00 -2.83 -15.55
N VAL A 740 -1.53 -2.32 -16.69
CA VAL A 740 -1.00 -3.08 -17.80
C VAL A 740 0.36 -2.50 -18.17
N THR A 741 1.39 -3.33 -18.10
CA THR A 741 2.71 -3.03 -18.65
C THR A 741 2.74 -3.49 -20.11
N ILE A 742 3.04 -2.57 -21.01
CA ILE A 742 3.15 -2.81 -22.45
C ILE A 742 4.63 -2.81 -22.80
N LEU A 743 5.12 -3.91 -23.37
CA LEU A 743 6.45 -4.01 -23.95
C LEU A 743 6.32 -4.26 -25.43
N THR A 744 7.02 -3.50 -26.26
CA THR A 744 6.85 -3.61 -27.71
C THR A 744 8.15 -3.39 -28.48
N CYS A 745 8.33 -4.16 -29.55
CA CYS A 745 9.32 -3.91 -30.59
C CYS A 745 8.71 -3.28 -31.86
N ASN A 746 7.38 -3.06 -31.86
CA ASN A 746 6.67 -2.43 -32.96
C ASN A 746 6.98 -0.92 -32.99
N ARG A 747 7.73 -0.47 -34.01
CA ARG A 747 8.16 0.92 -34.12
C ARG A 747 6.99 1.90 -34.19
N ASP A 748 5.90 1.58 -34.90
CA ASP A 748 4.72 2.45 -34.97
C ASP A 748 4.08 2.64 -33.59
N LEU A 749 4.01 1.58 -32.78
CA LEU A 749 3.48 1.66 -31.42
C LEU A 749 4.42 2.43 -30.49
N GLN A 750 5.74 2.22 -30.58
CA GLN A 750 6.73 3.00 -29.83
C GLN A 750 6.62 4.50 -30.14
N GLU A 751 6.47 4.86 -31.43
CA GLU A 751 6.26 6.24 -31.86
C GLU A 751 4.95 6.81 -31.30
N LYS A 752 3.85 6.06 -31.35
CA LYS A 752 2.57 6.49 -30.73
C LYS A 752 2.71 6.70 -29.23
N MET A 753 3.44 5.83 -28.51
CA MET A 753 3.73 5.98 -27.09
C MET A 753 4.55 7.24 -26.80
N HIS A 754 5.54 7.53 -27.64
CA HIS A 754 6.37 8.73 -27.54
C HIS A 754 5.55 10.00 -27.81
N GLN A 755 4.72 10.00 -28.87
CA GLN A 755 3.82 11.10 -29.20
C GLN A 755 2.80 11.36 -28.08
N ASN A 756 2.28 10.30 -27.45
CA ASN A 756 1.40 10.44 -26.28
C ASN A 756 2.09 11.18 -25.13
N LEU A 757 3.33 10.80 -24.80
CA LEU A 757 4.11 11.49 -23.77
C LEU A 757 4.38 12.96 -24.17
N ASN A 758 4.81 13.21 -25.41
CA ASN A 758 5.10 14.57 -25.89
C ASN A 758 3.85 15.45 -25.91
N PHE A 759 2.68 14.89 -26.20
CA PHE A 759 1.42 15.61 -26.09
C PHE A 759 1.16 16.07 -24.65
N LEU A 760 1.34 15.20 -23.66
CA LEU A 760 1.21 15.59 -22.25
C LEU A 760 2.24 16.65 -21.85
N ARG A 761 3.48 16.53 -22.33
CA ARG A 761 4.58 17.48 -22.07
C ARG A 761 4.45 18.81 -22.79
N SER A 762 3.65 18.90 -23.85
CA SER A 762 3.46 20.15 -24.61
C SER A 762 2.85 21.30 -23.78
N TYR A 763 2.22 20.96 -22.65
CA TYR A 763 1.67 21.88 -21.67
C TYR A 763 2.46 21.87 -20.35
N ALA A 764 3.65 21.27 -20.33
CA ALA A 764 4.46 21.14 -19.14
C ALA A 764 5.56 22.21 -19.11
N THR A 765 5.82 22.72 -17.91
CA THR A 765 6.92 23.66 -17.65
C THR A 765 7.92 23.03 -16.68
N PRO A 766 9.23 23.14 -16.92
CA PRO A 766 10.22 22.61 -15.99
C PRO A 766 10.12 23.33 -14.64
N VAL A 767 10.25 22.56 -13.56
CA VAL A 767 10.28 23.07 -12.20
C VAL A 767 11.71 23.38 -11.81
N ASP A 768 11.96 24.66 -11.53
CA ASP A 768 13.24 25.12 -10.99
C ASP A 768 13.12 25.51 -9.50
N GLU A 769 14.27 25.74 -8.86
CA GLU A 769 14.31 26.12 -7.44
C GLU A 769 13.70 27.50 -7.20
N SER A 770 13.69 28.38 -8.20
CA SER A 770 13.12 29.72 -8.11
C SER A 770 11.59 29.67 -8.04
N ILE A 771 10.96 28.78 -8.81
CA ILE A 771 9.53 28.48 -8.80
C ILE A 771 9.15 27.89 -7.45
N LEU A 772 9.91 26.91 -6.94
CA LEU A 772 9.60 26.26 -5.66
C LEU A 772 9.77 27.18 -4.44
N THR A 773 10.63 28.21 -4.52
CA THR A 773 10.90 29.15 -3.42
C THR A 773 10.07 30.44 -3.47
N SER A 774 9.35 30.67 -4.58
CA SER A 774 8.45 31.81 -4.78
C SER A 774 7.37 31.92 -3.69
N GLU A 775 6.93 33.15 -3.41
CA GLU A 775 5.94 33.42 -2.36
C GLU A 775 4.61 32.68 -2.57
N SER A 776 4.18 32.53 -3.84
CA SER A 776 2.94 31.81 -4.19
C SER A 776 3.03 30.29 -3.98
N ARG A 777 4.24 29.73 -3.87
CA ARG A 777 4.51 28.30 -3.68
C ARG A 777 4.93 27.94 -2.25
N ARG A 778 5.16 28.93 -1.38
CA ARG A 778 5.51 28.70 0.03
C ARG A 778 4.38 28.02 0.80
N ALA A 779 4.59 26.76 1.15
CA ALA A 779 3.69 26.04 2.06
C ALA A 779 3.83 26.56 3.49
N HIS A 780 2.70 26.82 4.16
CA HIS A 780 2.66 27.12 5.59
C HIS A 780 3.26 25.96 6.41
N TRP A 781 3.90 26.24 7.57
CA TRP A 781 4.56 25.20 8.38
C TRP A 781 3.61 24.05 8.75
N LEU A 782 2.35 24.38 9.07
CA LEU A 782 1.31 23.39 9.34
C LEU A 782 1.07 22.49 8.12
N THR A 783 1.05 23.04 6.91
CA THR A 783 0.93 22.27 5.67
C THR A 783 2.14 21.36 5.47
N LYS A 784 3.35 21.84 5.74
CA LYS A 784 4.57 21.00 5.69
C LYS A 784 4.49 19.84 6.69
N PHE A 785 4.11 20.13 7.93
CA PHE A 785 3.92 19.11 8.97
C PHE A 785 2.85 18.09 8.59
N THR A 786 1.68 18.56 8.15
CA THR A 786 0.59 17.69 7.67
C THR A 786 1.03 16.86 6.47
N ALA A 787 1.77 17.42 5.52
CA ALA A 787 2.29 16.66 4.37
C ALA A 787 3.20 15.51 4.82
N LEU A 788 4.00 15.71 5.87
CA LEU A 788 4.90 14.69 6.41
C LEU A 788 4.16 13.62 7.21
N VAL A 789 3.26 14.05 8.10
CA VAL A 789 2.50 13.15 8.98
C VAL A 789 1.44 12.36 8.20
N CYS A 790 0.81 13.00 7.21
CA CYS A 790 -0.24 12.39 6.39
C CYS A 790 0.29 11.86 5.06
N ARG A 791 1.60 11.81 4.81
CA ARG A 791 2.17 11.28 3.55
C ARG A 791 1.67 9.87 3.23
N ASP A 792 1.51 9.04 4.26
CA ASP A 792 1.02 7.67 4.16
C ASP A 792 -0.52 7.58 4.04
N MET A 793 -1.21 8.71 4.13
CA MET A 793 -2.67 8.87 4.02
C MET A 793 -3.11 9.58 2.74
N LEU A 794 -2.27 10.50 2.24
CA LEU A 794 -2.31 11.09 0.91
C LEU A 794 -1.85 10.07 -0.13
#